data_AF-A0A0F4LTS3-F1
#
_entry.id   AF-A0A0F4LTS3-F1
#
_cell.length_a   1.000
_cell.length_b   1.000
_cell.length_c   1.000
_cell.angle_alpha   90.00
_cell.angle_beta   90.00
_cell.angle_gamma   90.00
#
_symmetry.space_group_name_H-M   'P 1'
#
loop_
_entity.id
_entity.type
_entity.pdbx_description
1 polymer ?
#
loop_
_entity_poly.entity_id
_entity_poly.type
_entity_poly.pdbx_seq_one_letter_code
_entity_poly.pdbx_strand_id
1 'polypeptide(L)'
;MDIETKYLVVDLETTGTKWKQGDRIIQFAATLVEKDHLTQQYNFLINPKQPISERISELTNLTNDQLAQQPPFAFYAPKIQALLQDVVFVAHNVNFDWPFLQDALRAAGYAVPNIAAIDTVQLAQILLPQAPSFKLSDLTRYLNIEHDQPHQADSDAAATAQLFLYLKQCLQHLPVLTLKTLQRFSGGLLRQTGDFIDSISEQMQNQPAVLAADLVEVHHLILKRPTRSSHSLPQASKFPLSLAKKKQLLGPKIELRPQQMKMMNFVYRKTITQTPLALIDAPTGMGKTLGYLLPLSYAVDQGQVVVIATSTKLLQQQLLQEALPILNHLRQHHYSAVTISSPYNYLDLDNFYFWLFHAPIRRSTAIVKMRLLVWLTQTETGNLNELNLTNYDNDFFKLIRSNGHRQQSQFHEYEFWQRRQRQVAQSDFIITNQAYLLRSLNTKIWSDSAILVVDEASSLLNHSLQLHACLTIGVLKTALKKTSDLLYQNRVTLRDFFATNQLAAWTHDDLSSLQAAFDTFTQQLAIFQADLSSHYLKKLVPLDQRQKPITLALNPEQILPLTLQRLEKLARSLQSILLKLSKLFDLYEAIQPNTPIIINRIIYQLRTEYSTLVYQERQIEDLLASGSIWRTHTSWILQQTQYHNWDSLSLCTQLFDQSNYLTALQEQFSCCLFIGGTLAYHHSFQNFQQQLGLTQPLDRQQKLILKRDFALETRLQVYVAEHIPPPRAQADYEQQLTQCLWEILKSQSGKVLILFNSLTTIQTVVSYLATTNLANQWEFLVQGNGSNARLQKRFALGRQVVLFATQSFGEGVNLAPHALKLVIITHLPFDALDDPLVQAKSDFWRRQHLNPFTVESLPTATRRLKQQVGRLIRTPEDRGVLLFLDSRIANTRYGQQMYRELGLPKYQVFNSNAAIVQQLKMFL
;
A
#
# COMPACT_ATOMS: atom_id res chain seq x y z
N MET A 1 37.98 -7.17 12.13
CA MET A 1 37.97 -7.75 10.77
C MET A 1 38.79 -6.82 9.89
N ASP A 2 39.65 -7.36 9.06
CA ASP A 2 40.58 -6.63 8.20
C ASP A 2 40.51 -7.17 6.76
N ILE A 3 41.41 -6.71 5.89
CA ILE A 3 41.42 -7.11 4.47
C ILE A 3 41.81 -8.58 4.25
N GLU A 4 42.49 -9.20 5.24
CA GLU A 4 42.92 -10.61 5.20
C GLU A 4 41.88 -11.54 5.85
N THR A 5 40.79 -10.99 6.40
CA THR A 5 39.72 -11.78 7.01
C THR A 5 39.04 -12.68 5.98
N LYS A 6 38.97 -13.97 6.28
CA LYS A 6 38.30 -14.98 5.48
C LYS A 6 36.85 -15.13 5.91
N TYR A 7 35.94 -15.22 4.95
CA TYR A 7 34.51 -15.41 5.23
C TYR A 7 34.05 -16.75 4.68
N LEU A 8 33.35 -17.53 5.51
CA LEU A 8 32.67 -18.74 5.07
C LEU A 8 31.18 -18.46 5.00
N VAL A 9 30.67 -18.34 3.78
CA VAL A 9 29.25 -18.06 3.51
C VAL A 9 28.52 -19.38 3.40
N VAL A 10 27.56 -19.62 4.29
CA VAL A 10 26.91 -20.93 4.46
C VAL A 10 25.41 -20.82 4.19
N ASP A 11 24.89 -21.83 3.52
CA ASP A 11 23.45 -22.07 3.33
C ASP A 11 23.14 -23.53 3.65
N LEU A 12 22.05 -23.76 4.39
CA LEU A 12 21.64 -25.09 4.85
C LEU A 12 20.23 -25.41 4.37
N GLU A 13 20.07 -26.60 3.79
CA GLU A 13 18.74 -27.21 3.63
C GLU A 13 18.48 -28.20 4.76
N THR A 14 17.24 -28.22 5.25
CA THR A 14 16.86 -28.98 6.44
C THR A 14 15.54 -29.73 6.26
N THR A 15 15.32 -30.74 7.13
CA THR A 15 14.04 -31.49 7.19
C THR A 15 12.88 -30.69 7.79
N GLY A 16 13.08 -29.41 8.13
CA GLY A 16 12.11 -28.53 8.77
C GLY A 16 12.78 -27.32 9.42
N THR A 17 12.00 -26.43 10.05
CA THR A 17 12.51 -25.13 10.52
C THR A 17 12.95 -25.10 11.98
N LYS A 18 12.85 -26.22 12.71
CA LYS A 18 13.00 -26.26 14.17
C LYS A 18 14.03 -27.29 14.62
N TRP A 19 15.29 -26.86 14.69
CA TRP A 19 16.39 -27.68 15.20
C TRP A 19 16.11 -28.29 16.59
N LYS A 20 15.46 -27.55 17.49
CA LYS A 20 15.07 -28.04 18.84
C LYS A 20 14.01 -29.15 18.82
N GLN A 21 13.25 -29.31 17.74
CA GLN A 21 12.18 -30.30 17.63
C GLN A 21 12.59 -31.54 16.82
N GLY A 22 13.88 -31.71 16.56
CA GLY A 22 14.40 -32.90 15.90
C GLY A 22 14.63 -32.74 14.39
N ASP A 23 14.43 -31.56 13.82
CA ASP A 23 14.79 -31.32 12.42
C ASP A 23 16.30 -31.46 12.21
N ARG A 24 16.71 -31.92 11.02
CA ARG A 24 18.10 -32.24 10.68
C ARG A 24 18.53 -31.57 9.37
N ILE A 25 19.83 -31.37 9.22
CA ILE A 25 20.44 -30.86 7.99
C ILE A 25 20.43 -31.97 6.93
N ILE A 26 19.99 -31.64 5.72
CA ILE A 26 19.99 -32.55 4.54
C ILE A 26 21.00 -32.11 3.47
N GLN A 27 21.35 -30.83 3.45
CA GLN A 27 22.43 -30.32 2.61
C GLN A 27 23.20 -29.23 3.38
N PHE A 28 24.52 -29.30 3.30
CA PHE A 28 25.41 -28.24 3.74
C PHE A 28 26.10 -27.68 2.51
N ALA A 29 25.92 -26.39 2.26
CA ALA A 29 26.67 -25.68 1.24
C ALA A 29 27.45 -24.52 1.85
N ALA A 30 28.66 -24.29 1.33
CA ALA A 30 29.47 -23.16 1.76
C ALA A 30 30.32 -22.61 0.61
N THR A 31 30.49 -21.29 0.58
CA THR A 31 31.40 -20.58 -0.31
C THR A 31 32.43 -19.82 0.52
N LEU A 32 33.71 -20.08 0.27
CA LEU A 32 34.82 -19.37 0.88
C LEU A 32 35.10 -18.08 0.11
N VAL A 33 35.21 -16.97 0.83
CA VAL A 33 35.55 -15.65 0.31
C VAL A 33 36.85 -15.19 0.95
N GLU A 34 37.87 -14.96 0.11
CA GLU A 34 39.19 -14.46 0.49
C GLU A 34 39.54 -13.27 -0.39
N LYS A 35 40.02 -12.17 0.19
CA LYS A 35 40.40 -10.94 -0.54
C LYS A 35 39.32 -10.45 -1.50
N ASP A 36 38.06 -10.51 -1.07
CA ASP A 36 36.87 -10.11 -1.83
C ASP A 36 36.60 -10.95 -3.11
N HIS A 37 37.18 -12.14 -3.20
CA HIS A 37 36.93 -13.10 -4.27
C HIS A 37 36.39 -14.42 -3.72
N LEU A 38 35.48 -15.06 -4.47
CA LEU A 38 35.01 -16.41 -4.19
C LEU A 38 36.14 -17.38 -4.59
N THR A 39 36.73 -18.09 -3.64
CA THR A 39 37.90 -18.95 -3.89
C THR A 39 37.55 -20.43 -3.96
N GLN A 40 36.62 -20.90 -3.13
CA GLN A 40 36.25 -22.32 -3.04
C GLN A 40 34.78 -22.50 -2.71
N GLN A 41 34.18 -23.58 -3.21
CA GLN A 41 32.80 -23.98 -2.91
C GLN A 41 32.76 -25.41 -2.38
N TYR A 42 31.87 -25.63 -1.42
CA TYR A 42 31.65 -26.90 -0.74
C TYR A 42 30.17 -27.24 -0.79
N ASN A 43 29.85 -28.48 -1.13
CA ASN A 43 28.48 -28.99 -1.14
C ASN A 43 28.49 -30.42 -0.61
N PHE A 44 27.75 -30.69 0.46
CA PHE A 44 27.59 -32.00 1.07
C PHE A 44 26.11 -32.34 1.18
N LEU A 45 25.67 -33.40 0.49
CA LEU A 45 24.39 -34.02 0.76
C LEU A 45 24.53 -34.95 1.97
N ILE A 46 23.57 -34.87 2.89
CA ILE A 46 23.66 -35.46 4.21
C ILE A 46 22.42 -36.32 4.45
N ASN A 47 22.64 -37.56 4.90
CA ASN A 47 21.54 -38.41 5.35
C ASN A 47 21.04 -37.94 6.73
N PRO A 48 19.79 -37.44 6.83
CA PRO A 48 19.23 -36.92 8.07
C PRO A 48 18.80 -38.04 9.05
N LYS A 49 18.88 -39.31 8.65
CA LYS A 49 18.38 -40.49 9.38
C LYS A 49 16.87 -40.45 9.69
N GLN A 50 16.12 -39.65 8.93
CA GLN A 50 14.66 -39.54 9.01
C GLN A 50 14.08 -39.15 7.65
N PRO A 51 12.84 -39.55 7.32
CA PRO A 51 12.25 -39.18 6.05
C PRO A 51 11.98 -37.67 5.97
N ILE A 52 12.19 -37.09 4.79
CA ILE A 52 11.73 -35.74 4.45
C ILE A 52 10.30 -35.79 3.89
N SER A 53 9.52 -34.75 4.21
CA SER A 53 8.18 -34.57 3.64
C SER A 53 8.24 -34.22 2.14
N GLU A 54 7.17 -34.53 1.41
CA GLU A 54 7.04 -34.20 -0.02
C GLU A 54 7.26 -32.71 -0.30
N ARG A 55 6.73 -31.84 0.58
CA ARG A 55 6.96 -30.38 0.52
C ARG A 55 8.43 -29.98 0.55
N ILE A 56 9.27 -30.68 1.33
CA ILE A 56 10.70 -30.37 1.42
C ILE A 56 11.43 -30.92 0.20
N SER A 57 11.00 -32.07 -0.30
CA SER A 57 11.49 -32.63 -1.56
C SER A 57 11.23 -31.68 -2.72
N GLU A 58 10.04 -31.09 -2.80
CA GLU A 58 9.71 -30.06 -3.81
C GLU A 58 10.50 -28.76 -3.65
N LEU A 59 10.77 -28.34 -2.42
CA LEU A 59 11.52 -27.11 -2.16
C LEU A 59 13.01 -27.22 -2.53
N THR A 60 13.61 -28.37 -2.27
CA THR A 60 15.07 -28.60 -2.38
C THR A 60 15.46 -29.42 -3.61
N ASN A 61 14.47 -30.02 -4.29
CA ASN A 61 14.65 -31.02 -5.34
C ASN A 61 15.43 -32.29 -4.89
N LEU A 62 15.50 -32.57 -3.59
CA LEU A 62 16.15 -33.77 -3.03
C LEU A 62 15.11 -34.83 -2.67
N THR A 63 15.37 -36.10 -2.98
CA THR A 63 14.47 -37.23 -2.65
C THR A 63 14.94 -38.03 -1.44
N ASN A 64 14.02 -38.73 -0.78
CA ASN A 64 14.36 -39.65 0.32
C ASN A 64 15.37 -40.73 -0.11
N ASP A 65 15.23 -41.26 -1.33
CA ASP A 65 16.14 -42.29 -1.86
C ASP A 65 17.55 -41.75 -2.10
N GLN A 66 17.66 -40.51 -2.61
CA GLN A 66 18.95 -39.85 -2.79
C GLN A 66 19.65 -39.62 -1.45
N LEU A 67 18.93 -39.10 -0.45
CA LEU A 67 19.48 -38.80 0.87
C LEU A 67 19.82 -40.06 1.66
N ALA A 68 19.08 -41.15 1.51
CA ALA A 68 19.34 -42.42 2.18
C ALA A 68 20.71 -43.02 1.80
N GLN A 69 21.18 -42.76 0.57
CA GLN A 69 22.47 -43.22 0.06
C GLN A 69 23.65 -42.36 0.51
N GLN A 70 23.41 -41.20 1.13
CA GLN A 70 24.47 -40.29 1.56
C GLN A 70 25.03 -40.65 2.94
N PRO A 71 26.26 -40.23 3.27
CA PRO A 71 26.78 -40.31 4.63
C PRO A 71 25.97 -39.46 5.62
N PRO A 72 25.86 -39.86 6.90
CA PRO A 72 25.24 -39.04 7.94
C PRO A 72 26.13 -37.84 8.30
N PHE A 73 25.56 -36.82 8.95
CA PHE A 73 26.29 -35.59 9.32
C PHE A 73 27.63 -35.86 10.03
N ALA A 74 27.67 -36.85 10.93
CA ALA A 74 28.88 -37.21 11.69
C ALA A 74 30.09 -37.56 10.81
N PHE A 75 29.88 -38.03 9.58
CA PHE A 75 30.93 -38.28 8.60
C PHE A 75 31.58 -36.97 8.11
N TYR A 76 30.78 -35.95 7.83
CA TYR A 76 31.24 -34.65 7.35
C TYR A 76 31.67 -33.69 8.47
N ALA A 77 31.24 -33.96 9.72
CA ALA A 77 31.52 -33.12 10.88
C ALA A 77 33.00 -32.71 11.05
N PRO A 78 34.03 -33.59 10.93
CA PRO A 78 35.42 -33.15 11.04
C PRO A 78 35.85 -32.22 9.91
N LYS A 79 35.36 -32.43 8.69
CA LYS A 79 35.63 -31.54 7.55
C LYS A 79 34.97 -30.17 7.74
N ILE A 80 33.69 -30.15 8.16
CA ILE A 80 32.97 -28.91 8.43
C ILE A 80 33.61 -28.14 9.61
N GLN A 81 34.05 -28.84 10.66
CA GLN A 81 34.75 -28.21 11.77
C GLN A 81 36.05 -27.54 11.32
N ALA A 82 36.83 -28.18 10.43
CA ALA A 82 38.04 -27.58 9.86
C ALA A 82 37.74 -26.33 9.03
N LEU A 83 36.65 -26.33 8.25
CA LEU A 83 36.21 -25.15 7.47
C LEU A 83 35.83 -23.95 8.36
N LEU A 84 35.43 -24.20 9.61
CA LEU A 84 35.04 -23.16 10.56
C LEU A 84 36.23 -22.59 11.36
N GLN A 85 37.46 -23.03 11.10
CA GLN A 85 38.66 -22.47 11.75
C GLN A 85 39.09 -21.17 11.06
N ASP A 86 39.43 -20.14 11.85
CA ASP A 86 39.98 -18.86 11.39
C ASP A 86 39.14 -18.14 10.30
N VAL A 87 37.82 -18.33 10.31
CA VAL A 87 36.87 -17.69 9.41
C VAL A 87 35.77 -16.94 10.17
N VAL A 88 35.13 -15.99 9.50
CA VAL A 88 33.86 -15.39 9.92
C VAL A 88 32.71 -16.09 9.21
N PHE A 89 31.74 -16.58 9.98
CA PHE A 89 30.55 -17.24 9.43
C PHE A 89 29.57 -16.20 8.87
N VAL A 90 29.06 -16.41 7.66
CA VAL A 90 28.10 -15.50 7.02
C VAL A 90 26.92 -16.31 6.53
N ALA A 91 25.69 -15.86 6.78
CA ALA A 91 24.50 -16.53 6.27
C ALA A 91 23.35 -15.55 5.98
N HIS A 92 22.42 -15.96 5.14
CA HIS A 92 21.21 -15.20 4.80
C HIS A 92 20.06 -15.51 5.77
N ASN A 93 20.25 -15.08 7.03
CA ASN A 93 19.47 -15.36 8.25
C ASN A 93 20.27 -16.22 9.23
N VAL A 94 21.31 -15.63 9.82
CA VAL A 94 22.31 -16.35 10.62
C VAL A 94 21.73 -17.08 11.83
N ASN A 95 20.60 -16.61 12.36
CA ASN A 95 19.94 -17.26 13.49
C ASN A 95 19.12 -18.49 13.10
N PHE A 96 19.01 -18.78 11.80
CA PHE A 96 18.52 -20.06 11.29
C PHE A 96 19.70 -21.04 11.13
N ASP A 97 20.65 -20.73 10.24
CA ASP A 97 21.71 -21.66 9.84
C ASP A 97 22.66 -22.02 10.99
N TRP A 98 23.11 -21.01 11.73
CA TRP A 98 24.13 -21.20 12.76
C TRP A 98 23.67 -22.15 13.88
N PRO A 99 22.47 -21.98 14.50
CA PRO A 99 22.00 -22.94 15.50
C PRO A 99 21.84 -24.37 15.00
N PHE A 100 21.39 -24.58 13.76
CA PHE A 100 21.29 -25.92 13.16
C PHE A 100 22.67 -26.58 13.08
N LEU A 101 23.68 -25.84 12.60
CA LEU A 101 25.04 -26.34 12.49
C LEU A 101 25.66 -26.63 13.86
N GLN A 102 25.43 -25.76 14.85
CA GLN A 102 25.91 -25.97 16.22
C GLN A 102 25.32 -27.24 16.84
N ASP A 103 24.01 -27.47 16.68
CA ASP A 103 23.33 -28.66 17.19
C ASP A 103 23.89 -29.93 16.54
N ALA A 104 24.03 -29.92 15.21
CA ALA A 104 24.55 -31.05 14.44
C ALA A 104 26.00 -31.40 14.82
N LEU A 105 26.88 -30.41 15.02
CA LEU A 105 28.26 -30.61 15.48
C LEU A 105 28.30 -31.23 16.89
N ARG A 106 27.49 -30.72 17.83
CA ARG A 106 27.40 -31.29 19.19
C ARG A 106 26.89 -32.72 19.18
N ALA A 107 25.85 -32.99 18.39
CA ALA A 107 25.28 -34.34 18.25
C ALA A 107 26.29 -35.33 17.64
N ALA A 108 27.23 -34.86 16.82
CA ALA A 108 28.33 -35.65 16.27
C ALA A 108 29.55 -35.76 17.21
N GLY A 109 29.51 -35.17 18.40
CA GLY A 109 30.61 -35.22 19.38
C GLY A 109 31.72 -34.20 19.17
N TYR A 110 31.52 -33.19 18.32
CA TYR A 110 32.52 -32.16 18.02
C TYR A 110 32.29 -30.89 18.83
N ALA A 111 33.39 -30.23 19.20
CA ALA A 111 33.35 -28.91 19.83
C ALA A 111 32.85 -27.86 18.82
N VAL A 112 31.93 -27.01 19.26
CA VAL A 112 31.42 -25.88 18.47
C VAL A 112 32.41 -24.72 18.59
N PRO A 113 33.00 -24.24 17.48
CA PRO A 113 33.97 -23.17 17.55
C PRO A 113 33.28 -21.83 17.89
N ASN A 114 33.97 -21.00 18.68
CA ASN A 114 33.50 -19.65 19.02
C ASN A 114 33.97 -18.67 17.93
N ILE A 115 33.21 -18.59 16.84
CA ILE A 115 33.51 -17.72 15.70
C ILE A 115 32.54 -16.54 15.61
N ALA A 116 33.01 -15.46 15.00
CA ALA A 116 32.17 -14.34 14.64
C ALA A 116 31.18 -14.74 13.54
N ALA A 117 29.98 -14.17 13.58
CA ALA A 117 28.93 -14.44 12.61
C ALA A 117 28.25 -13.16 12.12
N ILE A 118 27.93 -13.10 10.82
CA ILE A 118 27.32 -11.96 10.14
C ILE A 118 25.99 -12.38 9.51
N ASP A 119 24.98 -11.53 9.65
CA ASP A 119 23.66 -11.70 9.04
C ASP A 119 23.49 -10.78 7.81
N THR A 120 23.40 -11.38 6.62
CA THR A 120 23.25 -10.59 5.38
C THR A 120 21.85 -10.00 5.21
N VAL A 121 20.83 -10.52 5.89
CA VAL A 121 19.47 -9.95 5.87
C VAL A 121 19.47 -8.59 6.56
N GLN A 122 20.13 -8.47 7.73
CA GLN A 122 20.27 -7.18 8.42
C GLN A 122 21.09 -6.17 7.63
N LEU A 123 22.20 -6.61 7.04
CA LEU A 123 23.01 -5.75 6.16
C LEU A 123 22.18 -5.26 4.96
N ALA A 124 21.45 -6.15 4.29
CA ALA A 124 20.58 -5.78 3.17
C ALA A 124 19.47 -4.81 3.60
N GLN A 125 18.86 -5.01 4.77
CA GLN A 125 17.85 -4.10 5.31
C GLN A 125 18.37 -2.68 5.54
N ILE A 126 19.65 -2.53 5.90
CA ILE A 126 20.29 -1.23 6.13
C ILE A 126 20.74 -0.61 4.81
N LEU A 127 21.44 -1.39 3.98
CA LEU A 127 22.21 -0.89 2.84
C LEU A 127 21.42 -0.83 1.54
N LEU A 128 20.34 -1.61 1.45
CA LEU A 128 19.40 -1.61 0.33
C LEU A 128 18.04 -1.09 0.81
N PRO A 129 17.97 0.16 1.29
CA PRO A 129 16.79 0.66 1.99
C PRO A 129 15.54 0.72 1.12
N GLN A 130 15.67 0.67 -0.21
CA GLN A 130 14.56 0.71 -1.17
C GLN A 130 14.21 -0.67 -1.74
N ALA A 131 14.92 -1.74 -1.35
CA ALA A 131 14.65 -3.09 -1.86
C ALA A 131 13.19 -3.53 -1.55
N PRO A 132 12.50 -4.17 -2.51
CA PRO A 132 11.09 -4.54 -2.35
C PRO A 132 10.87 -5.75 -1.41
N SER A 133 11.92 -6.51 -1.14
CA SER A 133 11.93 -7.71 -0.30
C SER A 133 13.36 -8.02 0.11
N PHE A 134 13.54 -8.72 1.22
CA PHE A 134 14.84 -9.14 1.76
C PHE A 134 15.04 -10.66 1.74
N LYS A 135 14.28 -11.36 0.89
CA LYS A 135 14.57 -12.76 0.56
C LYS A 135 15.70 -12.81 -0.46
N LEU A 136 16.57 -13.81 -0.36
CA LEU A 136 17.70 -14.00 -1.26
C LEU A 136 17.27 -13.91 -2.73
N SER A 137 16.31 -14.73 -3.16
CA SER A 137 15.82 -14.78 -4.55
C SER A 137 15.17 -13.49 -5.06
N ASP A 138 14.69 -12.62 -4.17
CA ASP A 138 14.19 -11.30 -4.55
C ASP A 138 15.33 -10.29 -4.68
N LEU A 139 16.32 -10.35 -3.78
CA LEU A 139 17.49 -9.46 -3.77
C LEU A 139 18.42 -9.74 -4.96
N THR A 140 18.67 -11.01 -5.26
CA THR A 140 19.53 -11.39 -6.39
C THR A 140 18.90 -10.98 -7.72
N ARG A 141 17.59 -11.18 -7.88
CA ARG A 141 16.84 -10.64 -9.02
C ARG A 141 16.87 -9.10 -9.05
N TYR A 142 16.74 -8.44 -7.90
CA TYR A 142 16.79 -6.98 -7.80
C TYR A 142 18.15 -6.41 -8.21
N LEU A 143 19.24 -7.13 -7.92
CA LEU A 143 20.61 -6.75 -8.23
C LEU A 143 21.12 -7.34 -9.56
N ASN A 144 20.28 -8.08 -10.30
CA ASN A 144 20.67 -8.85 -11.49
C ASN A 144 21.90 -9.76 -11.25
N ILE A 145 21.95 -10.41 -10.08
CA ILE A 145 22.91 -11.47 -9.78
C ILE A 145 22.45 -12.75 -10.48
N GLU A 146 23.29 -13.29 -11.36
CA GLU A 146 23.00 -14.49 -12.14
C GLU A 146 22.88 -15.73 -11.23
N HIS A 147 21.86 -16.55 -11.47
CA HIS A 147 21.63 -17.83 -10.81
C HIS A 147 21.51 -18.91 -11.88
N ASP A 148 22.46 -19.84 -11.93
CA ASP A 148 22.35 -20.96 -12.83
C ASP A 148 21.24 -21.95 -12.38
N GLN A 149 21.00 -22.09 -11.06
CA GLN A 149 19.93 -22.93 -10.47
C GLN A 149 19.43 -22.40 -9.10
N PRO A 150 18.31 -21.64 -9.03
CA PRO A 150 17.73 -21.22 -7.75
C PRO A 150 17.20 -22.41 -6.92
N HIS A 151 17.35 -22.41 -5.59
CA HIS A 151 16.88 -23.47 -4.66
C HIS A 151 17.73 -24.75 -4.60
N GLN A 152 19.02 -24.64 -4.89
CA GLN A 152 20.03 -25.60 -4.44
C GLN A 152 21.01 -24.86 -3.52
N ALA A 153 21.36 -25.46 -2.38
CA ALA A 153 22.12 -24.78 -1.33
C ALA A 153 23.48 -24.25 -1.81
N ASP A 154 24.14 -24.91 -2.77
CA ASP A 154 25.41 -24.46 -3.36
C ASP A 154 25.28 -23.21 -4.21
N SER A 155 24.26 -23.16 -5.07
CA SER A 155 23.89 -21.95 -5.80
C SER A 155 23.48 -20.81 -4.87
N ASP A 156 22.71 -21.10 -3.81
CA ASP A 156 22.24 -20.10 -2.85
C ASP A 156 23.37 -19.60 -1.92
N ALA A 157 24.32 -20.44 -1.53
CA ALA A 157 25.53 -20.03 -0.82
C ALA A 157 26.42 -19.12 -1.68
N ALA A 158 26.61 -19.46 -2.96
CA ALA A 158 27.37 -18.62 -3.89
C ALA A 158 26.68 -17.27 -4.14
N ALA A 159 25.37 -17.27 -4.36
CA ALA A 159 24.58 -16.05 -4.52
C ALA A 159 24.60 -15.19 -3.26
N THR A 160 24.54 -15.81 -2.07
CA THR A 160 24.69 -15.10 -0.78
C THR A 160 26.08 -14.49 -0.64
N ALA A 161 27.13 -15.16 -1.13
CA ALA A 161 28.49 -14.62 -1.11
C ALA A 161 28.63 -13.39 -2.01
N GLN A 162 28.08 -13.45 -3.22
CA GLN A 162 28.05 -12.30 -4.13
C GLN A 162 27.22 -11.13 -3.54
N LEU A 163 26.06 -11.43 -2.94
CA LEU A 163 25.27 -10.43 -2.22
C LEU A 163 26.08 -9.81 -1.07
N PHE A 164 26.77 -10.62 -0.26
CA PHE A 164 27.59 -10.13 0.85
C PHE A 164 28.70 -9.18 0.36
N LEU A 165 29.40 -9.53 -0.72
CA LEU A 165 30.42 -8.66 -1.32
C LEU A 165 29.82 -7.35 -1.84
N TYR A 166 28.67 -7.40 -2.50
CA TYR A 166 27.96 -6.20 -2.93
C TYR A 166 27.59 -5.30 -1.74
N LEU A 167 27.09 -5.87 -0.64
CA LEU A 167 26.77 -5.13 0.59
C LEU A 167 28.03 -4.53 1.24
N LYS A 168 29.15 -5.26 1.24
CA LYS A 168 30.44 -4.73 1.70
C LYS A 168 30.88 -3.52 0.86
N GLN A 169 30.76 -3.61 -0.47
CA GLN A 169 31.04 -2.49 -1.37
C GLN A 169 30.12 -1.30 -1.09
N CYS A 170 28.81 -1.52 -0.88
CA CYS A 170 27.90 -0.45 -0.50
C CYS A 170 28.37 0.28 0.78
N LEU A 171 28.79 -0.45 1.82
CA LEU A 171 29.34 0.15 3.05
C LEU A 171 30.58 0.99 2.77
N GLN A 172 31.52 0.49 1.98
CA GLN A 172 32.77 1.20 1.66
C GLN A 172 32.53 2.52 0.88
N HIS A 173 31.47 2.59 0.09
CA HIS A 173 31.11 3.80 -0.66
C HIS A 173 30.27 4.80 0.16
N LEU A 174 29.86 4.46 1.38
CA LEU A 174 29.12 5.40 2.22
C LEU A 174 30.05 6.54 2.69
N PRO A 175 29.52 7.77 2.78
CA PRO A 175 30.22 8.87 3.40
C PRO A 175 30.70 8.53 4.81
N VAL A 176 31.94 8.93 5.15
CA VAL A 176 32.58 8.63 6.44
C VAL A 176 31.72 9.08 7.63
N LEU A 177 31.05 10.23 7.52
CA LEU A 177 30.15 10.73 8.57
C LEU A 177 28.92 9.83 8.77
N THR A 178 28.37 9.28 7.68
CA THR A 178 27.27 8.31 7.73
C THR A 178 27.75 7.04 8.42
N LEU A 179 28.92 6.51 8.04
CA LEU A 179 29.53 5.33 8.68
C LEU A 179 29.75 5.53 10.18
N LYS A 180 30.35 6.66 10.60
CA LYS A 180 30.50 7.01 12.03
C LYS A 180 29.18 7.02 12.78
N THR A 181 28.12 7.53 12.15
CA THR A 181 26.80 7.58 12.76
C THR A 181 26.17 6.19 12.87
N LEU A 182 26.43 5.29 11.90
CA LEU A 182 26.01 3.89 11.96
C LEU A 182 26.62 3.17 13.17
N GLN A 183 27.90 3.41 13.49
CA GLN A 183 28.60 2.76 14.62
C GLN A 183 27.85 2.91 15.96
N ARG A 184 27.15 4.02 16.16
CA ARG A 184 26.34 4.27 17.36
C ARG A 184 25.23 3.23 17.57
N PHE A 185 24.82 2.52 16.52
CA PHE A 185 23.72 1.57 16.53
C PHE A 185 24.17 0.11 16.31
N SER A 186 25.46 -0.12 16.07
CA SER A 186 26.05 -1.44 15.79
C SER A 186 25.73 -2.48 16.87
N GLY A 187 25.78 -2.11 18.16
CA GLY A 187 25.41 -3.00 19.28
C GLY A 187 23.93 -3.44 19.33
N GLY A 188 23.10 -2.89 18.44
CA GLY A 188 21.71 -3.29 18.24
C GLY A 188 21.50 -4.40 17.22
N LEU A 189 22.55 -4.79 16.47
CA LEU A 189 22.48 -5.80 15.42
C LEU A 189 22.67 -7.22 15.97
N LEU A 190 22.35 -8.21 15.13
CA LEU A 190 22.52 -9.62 15.45
C LEU A 190 23.98 -10.01 15.30
N ARG A 191 24.47 -10.80 16.27
CA ARG A 191 25.84 -11.36 16.25
C ARG A 191 26.88 -10.24 16.05
N GLN A 192 27.92 -10.49 15.28
CA GLN A 192 29.02 -9.57 14.98
C GLN A 192 28.75 -8.74 13.72
N THR A 193 27.49 -8.65 13.27
CA THR A 193 27.10 -7.82 12.12
C THR A 193 27.42 -6.34 12.38
N GLY A 194 27.28 -5.87 13.62
CA GLY A 194 27.69 -4.53 14.04
C GLY A 194 29.20 -4.33 13.95
N ASP A 195 29.98 -5.26 14.51
CA ASP A 195 31.45 -5.23 14.49
C ASP A 195 32.00 -5.19 13.06
N PHE A 196 31.33 -5.86 12.11
CA PHE A 196 31.66 -5.77 10.69
C PHE A 196 31.51 -4.34 10.16
N ILE A 197 30.39 -3.66 10.44
CA ILE A 197 30.18 -2.25 10.05
C ILE A 197 31.23 -1.35 10.71
N ASP A 198 31.53 -1.58 11.99
CA ASP A 198 32.51 -0.81 12.75
C ASP A 198 33.90 -0.94 12.12
N SER A 199 34.29 -2.16 11.74
CA SER A 199 35.59 -2.41 11.09
C SER A 199 35.74 -1.72 9.74
N ILE A 200 34.69 -1.69 8.91
CA ILE A 200 34.71 -0.97 7.63
C ILE A 200 34.77 0.54 7.89
N SER A 201 34.01 1.05 8.87
CA SER A 201 34.04 2.46 9.24
C SER A 201 35.45 2.91 9.65
N GLU A 202 36.15 2.14 10.50
CA GLU A 202 37.53 2.43 10.91
C GLU A 202 38.50 2.44 9.73
N GLN A 203 38.37 1.49 8.80
CA GLN A 203 39.19 1.45 7.58
C GLN A 203 38.98 2.69 6.70
N MET A 204 37.72 3.09 6.49
CA MET A 204 37.39 4.23 5.62
C MET A 204 37.74 5.58 6.25
N GLN A 205 37.75 5.69 7.59
CA GLN A 205 38.15 6.91 8.29
C GLN A 205 39.60 7.32 8.05
N ASN A 206 40.47 6.35 7.77
CA ASN A 206 41.88 6.60 7.49
C ASN A 206 42.15 7.00 6.02
N GLN A 207 41.11 7.08 5.18
CA GLN A 207 41.23 7.45 3.78
C GLN A 207 40.74 8.89 3.55
N PRO A 208 41.46 9.71 2.76
CA PRO A 208 40.98 11.02 2.35
C PRO A 208 39.79 10.87 1.39
N ALA A 209 38.57 11.09 1.88
CA ALA A 209 37.36 10.97 1.09
C ALA A 209 36.73 12.35 0.83
N VAL A 210 36.64 12.72 -0.46
CA VAL A 210 35.85 13.88 -0.89
C VAL A 210 34.40 13.46 -1.00
N LEU A 211 33.50 14.23 -0.39
CA LEU A 211 32.06 13.99 -0.49
C LEU A 211 31.62 14.13 -1.96
N ALA A 212 30.86 13.16 -2.47
CA ALA A 212 30.34 13.21 -3.83
C ALA A 212 29.53 14.49 -4.10
N ALA A 213 29.61 15.02 -5.33
CA ALA A 213 29.06 16.34 -5.67
C ALA A 213 27.53 16.44 -5.50
N ASP A 214 26.85 15.30 -5.59
CA ASP A 214 25.42 15.12 -5.42
C ASP A 214 25.01 14.88 -3.95
N LEU A 215 25.95 14.94 -3.00
CA LEU A 215 25.72 14.86 -1.57
C LEU A 215 26.06 16.19 -0.87
N VAL A 216 25.48 16.39 0.30
CA VAL A 216 25.73 17.57 1.14
C VAL A 216 25.65 17.19 2.62
N GLU A 217 26.54 17.77 3.42
CA GLU A 217 26.44 17.70 4.87
C GLU A 217 25.58 18.85 5.40
N VAL A 218 24.56 18.52 6.20
CA VAL A 218 23.69 19.49 6.89
C VAL A 218 23.45 18.98 8.30
N HIS A 219 23.83 19.76 9.32
CA HIS A 219 23.69 19.40 10.73
C HIS A 219 24.13 17.96 11.06
N HIS A 220 25.33 17.59 10.64
CA HIS A 220 25.92 16.26 10.84
C HIS A 220 25.18 15.07 10.19
N LEU A 221 24.25 15.34 9.27
CA LEU A 221 23.64 14.34 8.39
C LEU A 221 24.14 14.53 6.97
N ILE A 222 24.35 13.44 6.25
CA ILE A 222 24.62 13.47 4.81
C ILE A 222 23.31 13.26 4.06
N LEU A 223 22.97 14.22 3.21
CA LEU A 223 21.74 14.25 2.42
C LEU A 223 22.07 14.23 0.93
N LYS A 224 21.22 13.57 0.14
CA LYS A 224 21.21 13.72 -1.31
C LYS A 224 20.79 15.15 -1.69
N ARG A 225 21.59 15.82 -2.53
CA ARG A 225 21.24 17.12 -3.07
C ARG A 225 20.03 16.98 -4.01
N PRO A 226 19.02 17.87 -3.90
CA PRO A 226 17.93 17.88 -4.85
C PRO A 226 18.43 18.19 -6.25
N THR A 227 17.97 17.44 -7.25
CA THR A 227 18.16 17.86 -8.63
C THR A 227 17.35 19.13 -8.89
N ARG A 228 18.00 20.22 -9.33
CA ARG A 228 17.30 21.44 -9.77
C ARG A 228 16.81 21.23 -11.20
N SER A 229 15.50 21.07 -11.37
CA SER A 229 14.89 21.07 -12.70
C SER A 229 14.88 22.49 -13.26
N SER A 230 15.56 22.71 -14.39
CA SER A 230 15.47 23.97 -15.12
C SER A 230 14.09 24.09 -15.76
N HIS A 231 13.27 25.00 -15.27
CA HIS A 231 12.04 25.40 -15.96
C HIS A 231 12.40 26.29 -17.14
N SER A 232 12.34 25.74 -18.35
CA SER A 232 12.30 26.54 -19.57
C SER A 232 10.87 26.96 -19.82
N LEU A 233 10.61 28.25 -20.04
CA LEU A 233 9.29 28.72 -20.45
C LEU A 233 8.93 28.07 -21.81
N PRO A 234 7.80 27.36 -21.91
CA PRO A 234 7.39 26.75 -23.17
C PRO A 234 7.13 27.81 -24.24
N GLN A 235 7.50 27.48 -25.48
CA GLN A 235 7.16 28.30 -26.63
C GLN A 235 5.71 28.00 -27.02
N ALA A 236 4.84 29.01 -26.94
CA ALA A 236 3.42 28.86 -27.25
C ALA A 236 3.23 28.33 -28.68
N SER A 237 2.60 27.16 -28.80
CA SER A 237 2.30 26.53 -30.09
C SER A 237 0.81 26.18 -30.19
N LYS A 238 0.26 26.10 -31.41
CA LYS A 238 -1.16 25.79 -31.62
C LYS A 238 -1.41 24.28 -31.60
N PHE A 239 -2.44 23.86 -30.88
CA PHE A 239 -2.84 22.46 -30.84
C PHE A 239 -3.29 21.93 -32.22
N PRO A 240 -2.77 20.78 -32.69
CA PRO A 240 -3.14 20.22 -33.98
C PRO A 240 -4.54 19.59 -33.94
N LEU A 241 -5.56 20.32 -34.39
CA LEU A 241 -6.94 19.81 -34.43
C LEU A 241 -7.16 18.73 -35.52
N SER A 242 -6.42 18.78 -36.63
CA SER A 242 -6.59 17.87 -37.77
C SER A 242 -5.82 16.56 -37.60
N LEU A 243 -6.38 15.47 -38.12
CA LEU A 243 -5.78 14.14 -38.04
C LEU A 243 -4.39 14.08 -38.69
N ALA A 244 -4.21 14.74 -39.84
CA ALA A 244 -2.92 14.80 -40.54
C ALA A 244 -1.81 15.44 -39.70
N LYS A 245 -2.10 16.58 -39.04
CA LYS A 245 -1.13 17.26 -38.17
C LYS A 245 -0.82 16.45 -36.91
N LYS A 246 -1.81 15.75 -36.35
CA LYS A 246 -1.56 14.83 -35.22
C LYS A 246 -0.71 13.63 -35.62
N LYS A 247 -0.96 13.05 -36.81
CA LYS A 247 -0.13 11.97 -37.35
C LYS A 247 1.32 12.40 -37.52
N GLN A 248 1.56 13.61 -37.99
CA GLN A 248 2.90 14.18 -38.09
C GLN A 248 3.56 14.33 -36.70
N LEU A 249 2.82 14.82 -35.70
CA LEU A 249 3.33 15.00 -34.34
C LEU A 249 3.65 13.66 -33.64
N LEU A 250 2.76 12.67 -33.75
CA LEU A 250 2.90 11.36 -33.09
C LEU A 250 4.00 10.49 -33.71
N GLY A 251 4.34 10.74 -34.98
CA GLY A 251 5.34 9.98 -35.71
C GLY A 251 4.93 8.52 -35.98
N PRO A 252 5.84 7.70 -36.53
CA PRO A 252 5.54 6.32 -36.92
C PRO A 252 5.53 5.34 -35.74
N LYS A 253 6.14 5.69 -34.61
CA LYS A 253 6.29 4.80 -33.44
C LYS A 253 5.03 4.71 -32.57
N ILE A 254 4.11 5.67 -32.68
CA ILE A 254 2.88 5.69 -31.90
C ILE A 254 1.71 5.32 -32.81
N GLU A 255 1.01 4.26 -32.45
CA GLU A 255 -0.17 3.79 -33.19
C GLU A 255 -1.27 4.86 -33.18
N LEU A 256 -1.83 5.14 -34.37
CA LEU A 256 -2.92 6.09 -34.53
C LEU A 256 -4.27 5.45 -34.22
N ARG A 257 -4.95 5.99 -33.21
CA ARG A 257 -6.26 5.51 -32.76
C ARG A 257 -7.33 6.60 -32.92
N PRO A 258 -8.34 6.42 -33.81
CA PRO A 258 -9.34 7.46 -34.07
C PRO A 258 -10.10 7.93 -32.83
N GLN A 259 -10.43 7.03 -31.90
CA GLN A 259 -11.16 7.39 -30.68
C GLN A 259 -10.28 8.20 -29.72
N GLN A 260 -8.99 7.85 -29.62
CA GLN A 260 -8.00 8.65 -28.88
C GLN A 260 -7.88 10.07 -29.46
N MET A 261 -7.89 10.22 -30.79
CA MET A 261 -7.82 11.54 -31.43
C MET A 261 -9.06 12.40 -31.14
N LYS A 262 -10.25 11.79 -31.08
CA LYS A 262 -11.49 12.44 -30.65
C LYS A 262 -11.40 12.91 -29.20
N MET A 263 -10.90 12.05 -28.31
CA MET A 263 -10.64 12.40 -26.91
C MET A 263 -9.73 13.62 -26.80
N MET A 264 -8.60 13.62 -27.51
CA MET A 264 -7.64 14.73 -27.46
C MET A 264 -8.29 16.06 -27.91
N ASN A 265 -9.10 16.04 -28.98
CA ASN A 265 -9.81 17.24 -29.43
C ASN A 265 -10.86 17.71 -28.42
N PHE A 266 -11.55 16.78 -27.77
CA PHE A 266 -12.54 17.09 -26.76
C PHE A 266 -11.89 17.71 -25.52
N VAL A 267 -10.84 17.09 -24.97
CA VAL A 267 -10.08 17.60 -23.83
C VAL A 267 -9.58 19.01 -24.13
N TYR A 268 -8.89 19.21 -25.26
CA TYR A 268 -8.40 20.54 -25.65
C TYR A 268 -9.52 21.60 -25.71
N ARG A 269 -10.68 21.26 -26.29
CA ARG A 269 -11.81 22.20 -26.35
C ARG A 269 -12.35 22.54 -24.97
N LYS A 270 -12.51 21.55 -24.09
CA LYS A 270 -13.04 21.75 -22.73
C LYS A 270 -12.11 22.66 -21.92
N THR A 271 -10.80 22.45 -22.03
CA THR A 271 -9.80 23.22 -21.30
C THR A 271 -9.73 24.67 -21.76
N ILE A 272 -9.70 24.94 -23.08
CA ILE A 272 -9.67 26.33 -23.58
C ILE A 272 -10.95 27.10 -23.29
N THR A 273 -12.10 26.42 -23.23
CA THR A 273 -13.39 27.04 -22.88
C THR A 273 -13.61 27.14 -21.37
N GLN A 274 -12.67 26.65 -20.55
CA GLN A 274 -12.81 26.55 -19.09
C GLN A 274 -14.17 25.97 -18.67
N THR A 275 -14.56 24.86 -19.32
CA THR A 275 -15.82 24.18 -18.98
C THR A 275 -15.70 23.65 -17.54
N PRO A 276 -16.59 24.01 -16.60
CA PRO A 276 -16.44 23.65 -15.18
C PRO A 276 -16.33 22.15 -14.93
N LEU A 277 -17.10 21.35 -15.67
CA LEU A 277 -17.07 19.88 -15.59
C LEU A 277 -17.28 19.24 -16.96
N ALA A 278 -16.48 18.22 -17.28
CA ALA A 278 -16.68 17.37 -18.43
C ALA A 278 -16.45 15.88 -18.10
N LEU A 279 -17.26 15.01 -18.69
CA LEU A 279 -17.23 13.56 -18.47
C LEU A 279 -16.76 12.82 -19.73
N ILE A 280 -15.79 11.92 -19.58
CA ILE A 280 -15.20 11.14 -20.67
C ILE A 280 -15.20 9.65 -20.30
N ASP A 281 -16.01 8.86 -20.99
CA ASP A 281 -15.98 7.40 -20.92
C ASP A 281 -15.12 6.86 -22.07
N ALA A 282 -13.92 6.38 -21.72
CA ALA A 282 -12.90 5.92 -22.64
C ALA A 282 -12.44 4.50 -22.26
N PRO A 283 -12.67 3.48 -23.11
CA PRO A 283 -12.31 2.10 -22.79
C PRO A 283 -10.84 1.88 -22.43
N THR A 284 -10.57 0.83 -21.64
CA THR A 284 -9.20 0.39 -21.33
C THR A 284 -8.42 0.07 -22.60
N GLY A 285 -7.10 0.29 -22.54
CA GLY A 285 -6.20 0.00 -23.67
C GLY A 285 -6.19 1.06 -24.78
N MET A 286 -7.12 2.03 -24.83
CA MET A 286 -7.17 3.07 -25.87
C MET A 286 -5.95 4.02 -25.86
N GLY A 287 -5.24 4.14 -24.74
CA GLY A 287 -4.20 5.16 -24.54
C GLY A 287 -4.77 6.46 -23.98
N LYS A 288 -5.65 6.35 -22.97
CA LYS A 288 -6.32 7.46 -22.27
C LYS A 288 -5.33 8.51 -21.77
N THR A 289 -4.24 8.05 -21.14
CA THR A 289 -3.22 8.90 -20.50
C THR A 289 -2.63 9.89 -21.49
N LEU A 290 -2.12 9.42 -22.63
CA LEU A 290 -1.65 10.33 -23.68
C LEU A 290 -2.79 11.15 -24.29
N GLY A 291 -4.00 10.58 -24.35
CA GLY A 291 -5.22 11.23 -24.83
C GLY A 291 -5.62 12.50 -24.07
N TYR A 292 -5.34 12.59 -22.77
CA TYR A 292 -5.51 13.82 -21.98
C TYR A 292 -4.21 14.60 -21.77
N LEU A 293 -3.05 13.94 -21.61
CA LEU A 293 -1.79 14.66 -21.34
C LEU A 293 -1.36 15.54 -22.50
N LEU A 294 -1.42 15.03 -23.73
CA LEU A 294 -0.99 15.78 -24.90
C LEU A 294 -1.77 17.09 -25.11
N PRO A 295 -3.12 17.13 -25.09
CA PRO A 295 -3.83 18.40 -25.20
C PRO A 295 -3.63 19.30 -23.96
N LEU A 296 -3.46 18.74 -22.76
CA LEU A 296 -3.23 19.52 -21.54
C LEU A 296 -1.86 20.21 -21.53
N SER A 297 -0.85 19.65 -22.20
CA SER A 297 0.44 20.30 -22.33
C SER A 297 0.34 21.66 -23.05
N TYR A 298 -0.66 21.86 -23.90
CA TYR A 298 -0.90 23.17 -24.55
C TYR A 298 -1.58 24.17 -23.63
N ALA A 299 -2.30 23.71 -22.60
CA ALA A 299 -2.81 24.58 -21.54
C ALA A 299 -1.66 24.99 -20.60
N VAL A 300 -0.75 24.07 -20.31
CA VAL A 300 0.52 24.36 -19.61
C VAL A 300 1.34 25.40 -20.36
N ASP A 301 1.46 25.27 -21.70
CA ASP A 301 2.15 26.27 -22.53
C ASP A 301 1.53 27.69 -22.42
N GLN A 302 0.30 27.81 -21.89
CA GLN A 302 -0.41 29.07 -21.64
C GLN A 302 -0.38 29.50 -20.16
N GLY A 303 0.45 28.85 -19.33
CA GLY A 303 0.61 29.15 -17.90
C GLY A 303 -0.41 28.48 -16.98
N GLN A 304 -1.19 27.50 -17.46
CA GLN A 304 -2.10 26.74 -16.60
C GLN A 304 -1.36 25.61 -15.89
N VAL A 305 -1.68 25.38 -14.61
CA VAL A 305 -1.19 24.21 -13.86
C VAL A 305 -2.20 23.07 -14.00
N VAL A 306 -1.70 21.85 -14.19
CA VAL A 306 -2.54 20.65 -14.35
C VAL A 306 -2.39 19.73 -13.14
N VAL A 307 -3.50 19.45 -12.45
CA VAL A 307 -3.56 18.48 -11.35
C VAL A 307 -4.15 17.17 -11.87
N ILE A 308 -3.50 16.03 -11.63
CA ILE A 308 -3.96 14.70 -12.03
C ILE A 308 -4.13 13.83 -10.80
N ALA A 309 -5.38 13.51 -10.47
CA ALA A 309 -5.76 12.62 -9.38
C ALA A 309 -6.04 11.21 -9.90
N THR A 310 -5.19 10.26 -9.50
CA THR A 310 -5.29 8.85 -9.88
C THR A 310 -5.84 8.00 -8.75
N SER A 311 -6.36 6.81 -9.06
CA SER A 311 -6.90 5.88 -8.06
C SER A 311 -5.82 5.04 -7.35
N THR A 312 -4.62 4.87 -7.93
CA THR A 312 -3.57 4.02 -7.37
C THR A 312 -2.17 4.61 -7.55
N LYS A 313 -1.24 4.27 -6.63
CA LYS A 313 0.18 4.68 -6.73
C LYS A 313 0.87 4.16 -7.99
N LEU A 314 0.47 2.98 -8.49
CA LEU A 314 1.03 2.42 -9.71
C LEU A 314 0.69 3.28 -10.93
N LEU A 315 -0.55 3.77 -11.04
CA LEU A 315 -0.92 4.69 -12.12
C LEU A 315 -0.12 5.99 -12.06
N GLN A 316 0.20 6.50 -10.85
CA GLN A 316 1.09 7.66 -10.70
C GLN A 316 2.48 7.39 -11.25
N GLN A 317 3.04 6.21 -10.93
CA GLN A 317 4.36 5.80 -11.43
C GLN A 317 4.36 5.66 -12.95
N GLN A 318 3.35 5.02 -13.53
CA GLN A 318 3.22 4.90 -15.00
C GLN A 318 3.14 6.29 -15.67
N LEU A 319 2.42 7.22 -15.05
CA LEU A 319 2.32 8.59 -15.57
C LEU A 319 3.69 9.28 -15.60
N LEU A 320 4.46 9.17 -14.51
CA LEU A 320 5.81 9.74 -14.38
C LEU A 320 6.87 9.05 -15.25
N GLN A 321 6.89 7.72 -15.27
CA GLN A 321 7.98 6.93 -15.84
C GLN A 321 7.77 6.56 -17.31
N GLU A 322 6.52 6.53 -17.78
CA GLU A 322 6.19 6.16 -19.17
C GLU A 322 5.55 7.32 -19.92
N ALA A 323 4.46 7.87 -19.41
CA ALA A 323 3.63 8.81 -20.18
C ALA A 323 4.26 10.20 -20.35
N LEU A 324 4.86 10.75 -19.29
CA LEU A 324 5.54 12.06 -19.32
C LEU A 324 6.80 12.06 -20.22
N PRO A 325 7.68 11.05 -20.18
CA PRO A 325 8.79 10.95 -21.14
C PRO A 325 8.31 10.91 -22.60
N ILE A 326 7.22 10.19 -22.88
CA ILE A 326 6.60 10.18 -24.22
C ILE A 326 6.10 11.58 -24.59
N LEU A 327 5.41 12.28 -23.68
CA LEU A 327 4.93 13.65 -23.90
C LEU A 327 6.10 14.60 -24.20
N ASN A 328 7.16 14.56 -23.38
CA ASN A 328 8.34 15.41 -23.52
C ASN A 328 9.03 15.19 -24.86
N HIS A 329 9.17 13.93 -25.29
CA HIS A 329 9.70 13.59 -26.61
C HIS A 329 8.83 14.14 -27.74
N LEU A 330 7.50 13.96 -27.66
CA LEU A 330 6.56 14.45 -28.68
C LEU A 330 6.54 15.98 -28.81
N ARG A 331 6.68 16.68 -27.69
CA ARG A 331 6.61 18.14 -27.62
C ARG A 331 7.98 18.80 -27.77
N GLN A 332 9.07 18.02 -27.76
CA GLN A 332 10.46 18.51 -27.73
C GLN A 332 10.67 19.54 -26.61
N HIS A 333 10.03 19.29 -25.47
CA HIS A 333 10.01 20.19 -24.32
C HIS A 333 10.06 19.36 -23.05
N HIS A 334 10.61 19.92 -21.98
CA HIS A 334 10.69 19.25 -20.69
C HIS A 334 9.62 19.79 -19.75
N TYR A 335 8.44 19.15 -19.74
CA TYR A 335 7.41 19.45 -18.76
C TYR A 335 7.80 18.87 -17.41
N SER A 336 7.75 19.69 -16.36
CA SER A 336 8.03 19.23 -15.01
C SER A 336 6.80 18.58 -14.40
N ALA A 337 7.04 17.54 -13.59
CA ALA A 337 5.97 16.87 -12.88
C ALA A 337 6.40 16.48 -11.48
N VAL A 338 5.50 16.63 -10.53
CA VAL A 338 5.75 16.28 -9.13
C VAL A 338 4.60 15.46 -8.57
N THR A 339 4.93 14.44 -7.78
CA THR A 339 3.94 13.70 -6.99
C THR A 339 3.77 14.33 -5.61
N ILE A 340 2.53 14.43 -5.15
CA ILE A 340 2.21 14.84 -3.79
C ILE A 340 1.22 13.88 -3.12
N SER A 341 1.36 13.75 -1.80
CA SER A 341 0.52 12.92 -0.95
C SER A 341 0.50 13.51 0.46
N SER A 342 -0.14 12.81 1.40
CA SER A 342 -0.23 13.24 2.81
C SER A 342 1.15 13.57 3.41
N PRO A 343 1.27 14.64 4.22
CA PRO A 343 2.51 15.00 4.90
C PRO A 343 3.08 13.86 5.76
N TYR A 344 2.22 13.00 6.32
CA TYR A 344 2.62 11.83 7.10
C TYR A 344 3.43 10.78 6.31
N ASN A 345 3.49 10.89 4.98
CA ASN A 345 4.35 10.05 4.16
C ASN A 345 5.79 10.55 4.08
N TYR A 346 6.09 11.76 4.58
CA TYR A 346 7.41 12.36 4.51
C TYR A 346 8.14 12.28 5.85
N LEU A 347 9.46 12.09 5.80
CA LEU A 347 10.34 12.21 6.95
C LEU A 347 10.47 13.69 7.34
N ASP A 348 10.39 13.98 8.64
CA ASP A 348 10.72 15.28 9.23
C ASP A 348 12.18 15.21 9.73
N LEU A 349 13.08 16.00 9.12
CA LEU A 349 14.52 15.89 9.39
C LEU A 349 14.89 16.37 10.79
N ASP A 350 14.23 17.42 11.30
CA ASP A 350 14.44 17.91 12.67
C ASP A 350 14.13 16.83 13.70
N ASN A 351 12.98 16.18 13.56
CA ASN A 351 12.57 15.12 14.47
C ASN A 351 13.47 13.90 14.33
N PHE A 352 13.79 13.49 13.10
CA PHE A 352 14.71 12.39 12.88
C PHE A 352 16.07 12.66 13.54
N TYR A 353 16.65 13.84 13.31
CA TYR A 353 17.91 14.27 13.91
C TYR A 353 17.86 14.21 15.44
N PHE A 354 16.85 14.83 16.06
CA PHE A 354 16.68 14.82 17.52
C PHE A 354 16.63 13.39 18.07
N TRP A 355 15.78 12.54 17.50
CA TRP A 355 15.59 11.17 17.99
C TRP A 355 16.75 10.24 17.63
N LEU A 356 17.55 10.58 16.62
CA LEU A 356 18.76 9.85 16.27
C LEU A 356 19.86 10.11 17.31
N PHE A 357 20.11 11.37 17.64
CA PHE A 357 21.27 11.78 18.44
C PHE A 357 21.00 11.86 19.96
N HIS A 358 19.76 12.07 20.39
CA HIS A 358 19.44 12.38 21.78
C HIS A 358 18.55 11.34 22.48
N ALA A 359 17.96 10.39 21.75
CA ALA A 359 17.15 9.34 22.34
C ALA A 359 17.99 8.11 22.73
N PRO A 360 17.59 7.36 23.79
CA PRO A 360 18.24 6.11 24.15
C PRO A 360 18.29 5.13 22.98
N ILE A 361 19.43 4.49 22.79
CA ILE A 361 19.60 3.44 21.77
C ILE A 361 18.79 2.22 22.21
N ARG A 362 17.87 1.77 21.35
CA ARG A 362 17.08 0.55 21.55
C ARG A 362 17.39 -0.40 20.42
N ARG A 363 17.63 -1.69 20.74
CA ARG A 363 17.88 -2.72 19.72
C ARG A 363 16.75 -2.79 18.69
N SER A 364 15.49 -2.62 19.12
CA SER A 364 14.31 -2.66 18.25
C SER A 364 14.22 -1.52 17.24
N THR A 365 14.96 -0.42 17.40
CA THR A 365 14.95 0.72 16.46
C THR A 365 16.27 0.91 15.72
N ALA A 366 17.31 0.16 16.05
CA ALA A 366 18.66 0.28 15.47
C ALA A 366 18.64 0.13 13.94
N ILE A 367 18.11 -0.98 13.41
CA ILE A 367 18.05 -1.25 11.97
C ILE A 367 17.30 -0.14 11.23
N VAL A 368 16.16 0.33 11.76
CA VAL A 368 15.36 1.39 11.10
C VAL A 368 16.13 2.70 11.06
N LYS A 369 16.81 3.09 12.14
CA LYS A 369 17.66 4.29 12.17
C LYS A 369 18.82 4.20 11.19
N MET A 370 19.52 3.06 11.17
CA MET A 370 20.64 2.81 10.25
C MET A 370 20.19 2.81 8.79
N ARG A 371 19.05 2.18 8.49
CA ARG A 371 18.42 2.19 7.16
C ARG A 371 18.06 3.60 6.71
N LEU A 372 17.45 4.40 7.58
CA LEU A 372 17.10 5.79 7.26
C LEU A 372 18.35 6.63 6.99
N LEU A 373 19.43 6.46 7.76
CA LEU A 373 20.71 7.13 7.53
C LEU A 373 21.29 6.83 6.14
N VAL A 374 21.31 5.56 5.74
CA VAL A 374 21.74 5.17 4.39
C VAL A 374 20.79 5.76 3.35
N TRP A 375 19.48 5.67 3.57
CA TRP A 375 18.47 6.18 2.64
C TRP A 375 18.56 7.70 2.42
N LEU A 376 18.95 8.50 3.42
CA LEU A 376 19.16 9.94 3.27
C LEU A 376 20.24 10.28 2.23
N THR A 377 21.22 9.40 2.02
CA THR A 377 22.24 9.55 0.97
C THR A 377 21.71 9.21 -0.44
N GLN A 378 20.50 8.64 -0.53
CA GLN A 378 19.91 8.15 -1.78
C GLN A 378 18.64 8.92 -2.18
N THR A 379 17.81 9.33 -1.22
CA THR A 379 16.48 9.88 -1.48
C THR A 379 16.50 11.36 -1.84
N GLU A 380 15.89 11.70 -2.96
CA GLU A 380 15.59 13.09 -3.29
C GLU A 380 14.23 13.53 -2.76
N THR A 381 13.34 12.62 -2.33
CA THR A 381 11.97 13.00 -1.99
C THR A 381 11.67 13.04 -0.50
N GLY A 382 12.36 12.20 0.28
CA GLY A 382 12.05 11.97 1.69
C GLY A 382 10.69 11.29 1.90
N ASN A 383 10.10 10.71 0.86
CA ASN A 383 8.87 9.95 0.97
C ASN A 383 9.16 8.55 1.51
N LEU A 384 8.74 8.28 2.75
CA LEU A 384 8.95 7.03 3.45
C LEU A 384 8.41 5.81 2.71
N ASN A 385 7.48 5.97 1.75
CA ASN A 385 7.00 4.87 0.92
C ASN A 385 8.10 4.25 0.05
N GLU A 386 9.18 4.98 -0.25
CA GLU A 386 10.35 4.46 -0.97
C GLU A 386 11.01 3.29 -0.21
N LEU A 387 10.84 3.22 1.10
CA LEU A 387 11.40 2.15 1.93
C LEU A 387 10.66 0.82 1.78
N ASN A 388 9.51 0.76 1.07
CA ASN A 388 8.75 -0.48 0.86
C ASN A 388 8.46 -1.28 2.14
N LEU A 389 8.31 -0.62 3.29
CA LEU A 389 8.10 -1.29 4.57
C LEU A 389 6.71 -1.92 4.61
N THR A 390 6.64 -3.17 5.06
CA THR A 390 5.37 -3.90 5.23
C THR A 390 4.62 -3.49 6.49
N ASN A 391 5.30 -2.88 7.45
CA ASN A 391 4.67 -2.40 8.69
C ASN A 391 5.32 -1.08 9.16
N TYR A 392 4.59 0.02 9.01
CA TYR A 392 4.97 1.33 9.54
C TYR A 392 4.47 1.57 10.98
N ASP A 393 3.87 0.57 11.63
CA ASP A 393 3.29 0.71 12.98
C ASP A 393 4.34 0.78 14.10
N ASN A 394 5.64 0.77 13.78
CA ASN A 394 6.68 1.06 14.75
C ASN A 394 6.48 2.49 15.28
N ASP A 395 6.36 2.65 16.59
CA ASP A 395 6.18 3.96 17.25
C ASP A 395 7.25 4.97 16.86
N PHE A 396 8.44 4.52 16.45
CA PHE A 396 9.48 5.40 15.93
C PHE A 396 9.04 6.18 14.69
N PHE A 397 8.28 5.57 13.76
CA PHE A 397 7.77 6.29 12.59
C PHE A 397 6.76 7.37 12.95
N LYS A 398 5.94 7.17 13.98
CA LYS A 398 5.04 8.21 14.50
C LYS A 398 5.80 9.43 14.97
N LEU A 399 7.03 9.23 15.46
CA LEU A 399 7.87 10.29 16.00
C LEU A 399 8.72 11.02 14.96
N ILE A 400 8.86 10.54 13.73
CA ILE A 400 9.77 11.15 12.73
C ILE A 400 9.06 11.57 11.45
N ARG A 401 7.73 11.39 11.39
CA ARG A 401 6.91 11.80 10.24
C ARG A 401 6.56 13.28 10.32
N SER A 402 6.48 13.92 9.16
CA SER A 402 5.95 15.28 9.09
C SER A 402 4.47 15.30 9.42
N ASN A 403 4.05 16.28 10.20
CA ASN A 403 2.64 16.60 10.45
C ASN A 403 2.10 17.69 9.50
N GLY A 404 2.97 18.23 8.63
CA GLY A 404 2.62 19.28 7.67
C GLY A 404 2.58 20.71 8.22
N HIS A 405 2.75 20.92 9.53
CA HIS A 405 2.59 22.22 10.18
C HIS A 405 3.89 22.98 10.45
N ARG A 406 5.06 22.32 10.32
CA ARG A 406 6.36 22.91 10.61
C ARG A 406 6.68 24.09 9.69
N GLN A 407 6.74 25.29 10.26
CA GLN A 407 7.10 26.53 9.55
C GLN A 407 8.63 26.73 9.47
N GLN A 408 9.37 26.36 10.52
CA GLN A 408 10.82 26.53 10.60
C GLN A 408 11.51 25.18 10.83
N SER A 409 12.63 24.98 10.14
CA SER A 409 13.46 23.78 10.20
C SER A 409 14.92 24.19 10.23
N GLN A 410 15.74 23.52 11.04
CA GLN A 410 17.20 23.70 10.97
C GLN A 410 17.76 23.21 9.62
N PHE A 411 17.05 22.30 8.94
CA PHE A 411 17.44 21.79 7.63
C PHE A 411 17.01 22.70 6.46
N HIS A 412 16.38 23.84 6.72
CA HIS A 412 16.04 24.90 5.75
C HIS A 412 15.55 24.38 4.37
N GLU A 413 16.35 24.55 3.31
CA GLU A 413 15.96 24.20 1.95
C GLU A 413 15.83 22.68 1.73
N TYR A 414 16.41 21.86 2.61
CA TYR A 414 16.46 20.39 2.53
C TYR A 414 15.27 19.69 3.20
N GLU A 415 14.53 20.38 4.08
CA GLU A 415 13.35 19.80 4.74
C GLU A 415 12.33 19.31 3.71
N PHE A 416 12.04 18.00 3.76
CA PHE A 416 11.40 17.28 2.66
C PHE A 416 10.00 17.78 2.36
N TRP A 417 9.17 18.00 3.38
CA TRP A 417 7.79 18.46 3.18
C TRP A 417 7.73 19.89 2.63
N GLN A 418 8.57 20.79 3.15
CA GLN A 418 8.62 22.17 2.68
C GLN A 418 9.16 22.26 1.25
N ARG A 419 10.20 21.49 0.94
CA ARG A 419 10.74 21.38 -0.42
C ARG A 419 9.71 20.82 -1.38
N ARG A 420 8.93 19.82 -0.97
CA ARG A 420 7.85 19.24 -1.79
C ARG A 420 6.77 20.28 -2.12
N GLN A 421 6.37 21.10 -1.16
CA GLN A 421 5.41 22.19 -1.40
C GLN A 421 5.96 23.23 -2.38
N ARG A 422 7.24 23.61 -2.24
CA ARG A 422 7.91 24.51 -3.21
C ARG A 422 7.95 23.91 -4.63
N GLN A 423 8.24 22.61 -4.75
CA GLN A 423 8.22 21.91 -6.03
C GLN A 423 6.81 21.90 -6.65
N VAL A 424 5.77 21.66 -5.86
CA VAL A 424 4.36 21.74 -6.31
C VAL A 424 4.03 23.12 -6.86
N ALA A 425 4.39 24.18 -6.16
CA ALA A 425 4.14 25.56 -6.60
C ALA A 425 4.85 25.93 -7.91
N GLN A 426 5.89 25.18 -8.29
CA GLN A 426 6.69 25.44 -9.50
C GLN A 426 6.40 24.44 -10.63
N SER A 427 5.57 23.41 -10.41
CA SER A 427 5.42 22.31 -11.38
C SER A 427 4.33 22.55 -12.41
N ASP A 428 4.55 22.05 -13.64
CA ASP A 428 3.53 22.07 -14.70
C ASP A 428 2.42 21.06 -14.44
N PHE A 429 2.82 19.84 -14.03
CA PHE A 429 1.92 18.74 -13.70
C PHE A 429 2.07 18.32 -12.23
N ILE A 430 0.97 18.36 -11.49
CA ILE A 430 0.90 17.90 -10.10
C ILE A 430 0.13 16.58 -10.07
N ILE A 431 0.76 15.50 -9.61
CA ILE A 431 0.17 14.16 -9.59
C ILE A 431 -0.17 13.79 -8.14
N THR A 432 -1.41 13.38 -7.90
CA THR A 432 -1.91 13.02 -6.58
C THR A 432 -2.78 11.75 -6.65
N ASN A 433 -3.23 11.28 -5.49
CA ASN A 433 -4.28 10.26 -5.40
C ASN A 433 -5.63 10.90 -5.05
N GLN A 434 -6.72 10.28 -5.50
CA GLN A 434 -8.09 10.74 -5.29
C GLN A 434 -8.43 10.99 -3.81
N ALA A 435 -7.96 10.14 -2.89
CA ALA A 435 -8.23 10.30 -1.46
C ALA A 435 -7.55 11.55 -0.86
N TYR A 436 -6.30 11.82 -1.24
CA TYR A 436 -5.59 13.01 -0.79
C TYR A 436 -6.18 14.27 -1.42
N LEU A 437 -6.54 14.24 -2.72
CA LEU A 437 -7.26 15.34 -3.38
C LEU A 437 -8.48 15.76 -2.54
N LEU A 438 -9.40 14.82 -2.26
CA LEU A 438 -10.63 15.10 -1.52
C LEU A 438 -10.38 15.68 -0.11
N ARG A 439 -9.35 15.17 0.59
CA ARG A 439 -9.00 15.64 1.95
C ARG A 439 -8.31 17.00 1.97
N SER A 440 -7.74 17.43 0.84
CA SER A 440 -6.95 18.67 0.76
C SER A 440 -7.54 19.72 -0.17
N LEU A 441 -8.80 19.57 -0.60
CA LEU A 441 -9.50 20.56 -1.45
C LEU A 441 -9.41 21.97 -0.90
N ASN A 442 -9.65 22.14 0.40
CA ASN A 442 -9.69 23.46 1.06
C ASN A 442 -8.30 23.93 1.53
N THR A 443 -7.21 23.41 0.97
CA THR A 443 -5.85 23.79 1.34
C THR A 443 -5.20 24.62 0.23
N LYS A 444 -4.28 25.53 0.59
CA LYS A 444 -3.56 26.39 -0.36
C LYS A 444 -2.54 25.66 -1.25
N ILE A 445 -2.60 24.33 -1.31
CA ILE A 445 -1.63 23.52 -2.03
C ILE A 445 -1.91 23.47 -3.53
N TRP A 446 -3.17 23.72 -3.90
CA TRP A 446 -3.62 23.78 -5.28
C TRP A 446 -3.52 25.22 -5.76
N SER A 447 -3.00 25.42 -6.98
CA SER A 447 -3.08 26.74 -7.63
C SER A 447 -4.54 27.09 -7.86
N ASP A 448 -4.91 28.33 -7.58
CA ASP A 448 -6.20 28.88 -7.97
C ASP A 448 -6.35 28.74 -9.49
N SER A 449 -7.52 28.28 -9.94
CA SER A 449 -7.82 28.08 -11.36
C SER A 449 -7.00 26.99 -12.08
N ALA A 450 -6.38 26.05 -11.36
CA ALA A 450 -5.75 24.87 -12.00
C ALA A 450 -6.79 24.01 -12.75
N ILE A 451 -6.31 23.23 -13.72
CA ILE A 451 -7.13 22.23 -14.42
C ILE A 451 -7.01 20.90 -13.68
N LEU A 452 -8.13 20.28 -13.31
CA LEU A 452 -8.16 18.98 -12.66
C LEU A 452 -8.51 17.86 -13.64
N VAL A 453 -7.71 16.79 -13.62
CA VAL A 453 -8.03 15.50 -14.22
C VAL A 453 -8.26 14.49 -13.10
N VAL A 454 -9.44 13.90 -13.05
CA VAL A 454 -9.72 12.72 -12.23
C VAL A 454 -9.67 11.49 -13.14
N ASP A 455 -8.56 10.75 -13.08
CA ASP A 455 -8.38 9.51 -13.84
C ASP A 455 -8.97 8.32 -13.07
N GLU A 456 -9.59 7.39 -13.79
CA GLU A 456 -10.50 6.37 -13.24
C GLU A 456 -11.52 6.97 -12.27
N ALA A 457 -12.26 7.99 -12.72
CA ALA A 457 -13.22 8.75 -11.91
C ALA A 457 -14.35 7.90 -11.30
N SER A 458 -14.60 6.68 -11.80
CA SER A 458 -15.51 5.73 -11.13
C SER A 458 -15.04 5.37 -9.73
N SER A 459 -13.73 5.31 -9.49
CA SER A 459 -13.15 5.02 -8.18
C SER A 459 -13.30 6.20 -7.21
N LEU A 460 -13.49 7.43 -7.72
CA LEU A 460 -13.71 8.61 -6.88
C LEU A 460 -14.96 8.41 -6.02
N LEU A 461 -16.02 7.82 -6.59
CA LEU A 461 -17.26 7.52 -5.89
C LEU A 461 -17.04 6.61 -4.68
N ASN A 462 -16.07 5.69 -4.73
CA ASN A 462 -15.75 4.81 -3.60
C ASN A 462 -14.89 5.54 -2.56
N HIS A 463 -13.97 6.41 -2.99
CA HIS A 463 -13.13 7.19 -2.08
C HIS A 463 -13.92 8.27 -1.34
N SER A 464 -14.93 8.87 -1.97
CA SER A 464 -15.84 9.84 -1.34
C SER A 464 -16.81 9.19 -0.35
N LEU A 465 -17.02 7.87 -0.43
CA LEU A 465 -17.79 7.08 0.54
C LEU A 465 -17.00 6.69 1.79
N GLN A 466 -15.75 7.14 1.95
CA GLN A 466 -15.06 7.03 3.24
C GLN A 466 -15.86 7.79 4.32
N LEU A 467 -15.79 7.30 5.56
CA LEU A 467 -16.43 7.94 6.71
C LEU A 467 -16.06 9.42 6.71
N HIS A 468 -17.08 10.27 6.60
CA HIS A 468 -16.91 11.73 6.58
C HIS A 468 -16.33 12.19 7.90
N ALA A 469 -16.87 11.66 8.99
CA ALA A 469 -16.40 11.87 10.34
C ALA A 469 -16.50 10.56 11.12
N CYS A 470 -15.53 10.28 11.99
CA CYS A 470 -15.56 9.08 12.81
C CYS A 470 -14.85 9.30 14.14
N LEU A 471 -15.58 9.07 15.22
CA LEU A 471 -15.09 9.14 16.59
C LEU A 471 -14.98 7.73 17.16
N THR A 472 -13.76 7.26 17.43
CA THR A 472 -13.51 5.98 18.11
C THR A 472 -13.14 6.24 19.57
N ILE A 473 -13.90 5.65 20.50
CA ILE A 473 -13.76 5.91 21.94
C ILE A 473 -12.35 5.58 22.45
N GLY A 474 -11.81 4.43 22.07
CA GLY A 474 -10.50 3.95 22.51
C GLY A 474 -9.34 4.78 22.02
N VAL A 475 -9.42 5.34 20.80
CA VAL A 475 -8.38 6.23 20.25
C VAL A 475 -8.28 7.48 21.11
N LEU A 476 -9.42 8.11 21.39
CA LEU A 476 -9.51 9.33 22.20
C LEU A 476 -9.08 9.08 23.65
N LYS A 477 -9.58 8.01 24.27
CA LYS A 477 -9.21 7.60 25.63
C LYS A 477 -7.71 7.32 25.77
N THR A 478 -7.12 6.66 24.77
CA THR A 478 -5.67 6.38 24.76
C THR A 478 -4.85 7.65 24.61
N ALA A 479 -5.20 8.54 23.67
CA ALA A 479 -4.50 9.80 23.47
C ALA A 479 -4.55 10.68 24.72
N LEU A 480 -5.72 10.78 25.36
CA LEU A 480 -5.89 11.54 26.61
C LEU A 480 -5.12 10.92 27.76
N LYS A 481 -5.19 9.60 27.94
CA LYS A 481 -4.44 8.91 28.99
C LYS A 481 -2.94 9.15 28.83
N LYS A 482 -2.39 8.96 27.62
CA LYS A 482 -0.98 9.24 27.35
C LYS A 482 -0.62 10.70 27.62
N THR A 483 -1.46 11.65 27.20
CA THR A 483 -1.23 13.07 27.45
C THR A 483 -1.17 13.36 28.96
N SER A 484 -2.12 12.81 29.72
CA SER A 484 -2.15 12.91 31.19
C SER A 484 -0.94 12.24 31.84
N ASP A 485 -0.58 11.02 31.42
CA ASP A 485 0.56 10.28 31.95
C ASP A 485 1.88 11.03 31.69
N LEU A 486 2.04 11.64 30.50
CA LEU A 486 3.20 12.47 30.15
C LEU A 486 3.31 13.74 31.01
N LEU A 487 2.18 14.33 31.39
CA LEU A 487 2.13 15.54 32.21
C LEU A 487 2.34 15.26 33.70
N TYR A 488 1.72 14.20 34.23
CA TYR A 488 1.56 14.01 35.68
C TYR A 488 2.19 12.73 36.26
N GLN A 489 2.42 11.68 35.46
CA GLN A 489 2.85 10.35 35.98
C GLN A 489 4.30 9.97 35.65
N ASN A 490 4.98 10.71 34.79
CA ASN A 490 6.39 10.46 34.47
C ASN A 490 7.33 10.83 35.63
N ARG A 491 8.41 10.04 35.83
CA ARG A 491 9.42 10.29 36.90
C ARG A 491 10.09 11.67 36.84
N VAL A 492 10.09 12.30 35.67
CA VAL A 492 10.40 13.72 35.46
C VAL A 492 9.11 14.32 34.92
N THR A 493 8.30 14.94 35.79
CA THR A 493 7.03 15.49 35.32
C THR A 493 7.28 16.85 34.66
N LEU A 494 6.55 17.14 33.57
CA LEU A 494 6.50 18.52 33.04
C LEU A 494 6.02 19.48 34.15
N ARG A 495 5.15 18.98 35.04
CA ARG A 495 4.73 19.68 36.26
C ARG A 495 5.93 20.17 37.10
N ASP A 496 6.89 19.32 37.43
CA ASP A 496 8.05 19.70 38.25
C ASP A 496 8.95 20.68 37.51
N PHE A 497 9.15 20.47 36.20
CA PHE A 497 9.96 21.36 35.37
C PHE A 497 9.37 22.78 35.27
N PHE A 498 8.07 22.89 34.99
CA PHE A 498 7.40 24.19 34.88
C PHE A 498 7.19 24.86 36.24
N ALA A 499 6.95 24.09 37.31
CA ALA A 499 6.80 24.64 38.67
C ALA A 499 8.09 25.22 39.26
N THR A 500 9.26 24.77 38.78
CA THR A 500 10.57 25.22 39.30
C THR A 500 11.27 26.25 38.41
N ASN A 501 10.85 26.41 37.16
CA ASN A 501 11.45 27.33 36.22
C ASN A 501 10.80 28.73 36.32
N GLN A 502 11.51 29.68 36.95
CA GLN A 502 11.03 31.06 37.18
C GLN A 502 10.67 31.84 35.89
N LEU A 503 11.11 31.37 34.72
CA LEU A 503 10.80 31.99 33.42
C LEU A 503 9.50 31.46 32.78
N ALA A 504 8.89 30.40 33.33
CA ALA A 504 7.65 29.85 32.79
C ALA A 504 6.43 30.42 33.52
N ALA A 505 5.55 31.10 32.80
CA ALA A 505 4.31 31.68 33.34
C ALA A 505 3.22 30.63 33.67
N TRP A 506 3.57 29.34 33.79
CA TRP A 506 2.61 28.26 33.99
C TRP A 506 2.57 27.82 35.46
N THR A 507 1.42 27.99 36.10
CA THR A 507 1.25 27.86 37.55
C THR A 507 0.73 26.49 37.98
N HIS A 508 0.79 26.21 39.29
CA HIS A 508 0.12 25.05 39.87
C HIS A 508 -1.40 25.04 39.58
N ASP A 509 -2.02 26.22 39.49
CA ASP A 509 -3.44 26.39 39.20
C ASP A 509 -3.77 26.01 37.76
N ASP A 510 -2.89 26.34 36.80
CA ASP A 510 -3.08 25.94 35.40
C ASP A 510 -3.01 24.42 35.22
N LEU A 511 -2.08 23.77 35.92
CA LEU A 511 -1.94 22.32 35.91
C LEU A 511 -3.13 21.62 36.57
N SER A 512 -3.63 22.17 37.67
CA SER A 512 -4.81 21.65 38.37
C SER A 512 -6.07 21.85 37.53
N SER A 513 -6.20 23.00 36.86
CA SER A 513 -7.28 23.29 35.91
C SER A 513 -7.26 22.33 34.71
N LEU A 514 -6.09 22.02 34.17
CA LEU A 514 -5.94 21.05 33.09
C LEU A 514 -6.27 19.62 33.54
N GLN A 515 -5.86 19.23 34.75
CA GLN A 515 -6.20 17.93 35.32
C GLN A 515 -7.72 17.78 35.51
N ALA A 516 -8.38 18.80 36.08
CA ALA A 516 -9.83 18.83 36.22
C ALA A 516 -10.55 18.77 34.86
N ALA A 517 -9.98 19.39 33.82
CA ALA A 517 -10.51 19.28 32.45
C ALA A 517 -10.38 17.86 31.89
N PHE A 518 -9.27 17.14 32.15
CA PHE A 518 -9.12 15.73 31.78
C PHE A 518 -10.13 14.83 32.48
N ASP A 519 -10.34 15.03 33.78
CA ASP A 519 -11.30 14.24 34.57
C ASP A 519 -12.73 14.47 34.09
N THR A 520 -13.10 15.74 33.87
CA THR A 520 -14.40 16.13 33.31
C THR A 520 -14.62 15.46 31.96
N PHE A 521 -13.64 15.56 31.06
CA PHE A 521 -13.74 14.94 29.74
C PHE A 521 -13.91 13.42 29.82
N THR A 522 -13.10 12.76 30.67
CA THR A 522 -13.14 11.31 30.85
C THR A 522 -14.52 10.85 31.35
N GLN A 523 -15.11 11.58 32.29
CA GLN A 523 -16.47 11.32 32.76
C GLN A 523 -17.50 11.49 31.64
N GLN A 524 -17.44 12.58 30.87
CA GLN A 524 -18.35 12.80 29.74
C GLN A 524 -18.21 11.71 28.67
N LEU A 525 -16.98 11.25 28.40
CA LEU A 525 -16.72 10.19 27.42
C LEU A 525 -17.33 8.86 27.87
N ALA A 526 -17.22 8.53 29.16
CA ALA A 526 -17.86 7.33 29.72
C ALA A 526 -19.39 7.40 29.63
N ILE A 527 -19.98 8.56 29.91
CA ILE A 527 -21.44 8.78 29.78
C ILE A 527 -21.89 8.64 28.31
N PHE A 528 -21.10 9.16 27.37
CA PHE A 528 -21.38 9.05 25.94
C PHE A 528 -21.23 7.60 25.44
N GLN A 529 -20.19 6.88 25.84
CA GLN A 529 -20.00 5.46 25.54
C GLN A 529 -21.17 4.61 26.09
N ALA A 530 -21.59 4.88 27.33
CA ALA A 530 -22.75 4.24 27.93
C ALA A 530 -24.05 4.53 27.14
N ASP A 531 -24.20 5.77 26.63
CA ASP A 531 -25.32 6.15 25.76
C ASP A 531 -25.40 5.28 24.52
N LEU A 532 -24.29 5.23 23.77
CA LEU A 532 -24.19 4.50 22.52
C LEU A 532 -24.46 3.00 22.73
N SER A 533 -23.90 2.44 23.80
CA SER A 533 -24.09 1.02 24.12
C SER A 533 -25.53 0.68 24.52
N SER A 534 -26.17 1.51 25.35
CA SER A 534 -27.47 1.18 25.97
C SER A 534 -28.66 1.53 25.08
N HIS A 535 -28.62 2.67 24.38
CA HIS A 535 -29.73 3.14 23.56
C HIS A 535 -29.75 2.52 22.16
N TYR A 536 -28.60 2.14 21.63
CA TYR A 536 -28.50 1.62 20.27
C TYR A 536 -28.10 0.15 20.26
N LEU A 537 -26.89 -0.22 20.69
CA LEU A 537 -26.42 -1.61 20.55
C LEU A 537 -27.25 -2.61 21.35
N LYS A 538 -27.49 -2.36 22.64
CA LYS A 538 -28.27 -3.27 23.50
C LYS A 538 -29.76 -3.31 23.16
N LYS A 539 -30.29 -2.35 22.41
CA LYS A 539 -31.71 -2.31 22.01
C LYS A 539 -31.94 -2.85 20.59
N LEU A 540 -31.04 -2.53 19.66
CA LEU A 540 -31.22 -2.80 18.23
C LEU A 540 -30.52 -4.08 17.75
N VAL A 541 -29.53 -4.60 18.47
CA VAL A 541 -28.79 -5.82 18.07
C VAL A 541 -29.25 -7.01 18.90
N PRO A 542 -29.70 -8.11 18.29
CA PRO A 542 -29.98 -9.37 18.98
C PRO A 542 -28.79 -9.92 19.79
N LEU A 543 -29.04 -10.63 20.90
CA LEU A 543 -27.99 -11.09 21.82
C LEU A 543 -26.97 -12.05 21.16
N ASP A 544 -27.44 -12.91 20.27
CA ASP A 544 -26.63 -13.85 19.46
C ASP A 544 -25.69 -13.13 18.50
N GLN A 545 -26.12 -12.00 17.93
CA GLN A 545 -25.32 -11.18 17.01
C GLN A 545 -24.31 -10.28 17.73
N ARG A 546 -24.51 -10.03 19.04
CA ARG A 546 -23.54 -9.26 19.85
C ARG A 546 -22.22 -9.99 20.07
N GLN A 547 -22.13 -11.28 19.75
CA GLN A 547 -20.94 -12.11 19.92
C GLN A 547 -19.87 -11.93 18.82
N LYS A 548 -20.12 -11.02 17.88
CA LYS A 548 -19.25 -10.71 16.73
C LYS A 548 -19.05 -9.20 16.62
N PRO A 549 -18.09 -8.71 15.83
CA PRO A 549 -18.02 -7.30 15.48
C PRO A 549 -19.35 -6.81 14.91
N ILE A 550 -19.82 -5.65 15.38
CA ILE A 550 -21.13 -5.11 15.04
C ILE A 550 -20.92 -3.88 14.17
N THR A 551 -21.70 -3.76 13.10
CA THR A 551 -21.91 -2.49 12.40
C THR A 551 -23.41 -2.27 12.30
N LEU A 552 -23.87 -1.07 12.65
CA LEU A 552 -25.25 -0.65 12.54
C LEU A 552 -25.31 0.62 11.71
N ALA A 553 -26.18 0.64 10.72
CA ALA A 553 -26.58 1.87 10.05
C ALA A 553 -27.81 2.44 10.76
N LEU A 554 -27.73 3.71 11.11
CA LEU A 554 -28.75 4.49 11.77
C LEU A 554 -29.14 5.65 10.87
N ASN A 555 -30.44 5.79 10.67
CA ASN A 555 -31.01 6.91 9.97
C ASN A 555 -30.84 8.18 10.81
N PRO A 556 -30.72 9.36 10.18
CA PRO A 556 -30.56 10.64 10.88
C PRO A 556 -31.67 10.95 11.90
N GLU A 557 -32.85 10.35 11.75
CA GLU A 557 -33.97 10.47 12.69
C GLU A 557 -33.87 9.53 13.89
N GLN A 558 -33.09 8.45 13.77
CA GLN A 558 -32.88 7.48 14.85
C GLN A 558 -31.84 7.95 15.88
N ILE A 559 -31.00 8.95 15.54
CA ILE A 559 -30.08 9.56 16.50
C ILE A 559 -30.85 10.46 17.45
N LEU A 560 -30.79 10.13 18.74
CA LEU A 560 -31.48 10.85 19.80
C LEU A 560 -30.86 12.25 19.99
N PRO A 561 -31.69 13.30 20.22
CA PRO A 561 -31.19 14.64 20.55
C PRO A 561 -30.21 14.65 21.74
N LEU A 562 -30.44 13.79 22.72
CA LEU A 562 -29.56 13.63 23.88
C LEU A 562 -28.14 13.16 23.49
N THR A 563 -28.02 12.29 22.48
CA THR A 563 -26.73 11.81 21.98
C THR A 563 -25.94 12.97 21.36
N LEU A 564 -26.59 13.83 20.56
CA LEU A 564 -25.98 15.03 20.00
C LEU A 564 -25.57 16.03 21.09
N GLN A 565 -26.42 16.27 22.08
CA GLN A 565 -26.07 17.14 23.23
C GLN A 565 -24.86 16.63 24.02
N ARG A 566 -24.72 15.31 24.19
CA ARG A 566 -23.54 14.72 24.83
C ARG A 566 -22.29 14.89 23.97
N LEU A 567 -22.42 14.75 22.66
CA LEU A 567 -21.33 14.99 21.71
C LEU A 567 -20.88 16.46 21.71
N GLU A 568 -21.80 17.43 21.79
CA GLU A 568 -21.46 18.85 21.95
C GLU A 568 -20.70 19.14 23.26
N LYS A 569 -21.13 18.51 24.37
CA LYS A 569 -20.41 18.63 25.65
C LYS A 569 -19.00 18.07 25.57
N LEU A 570 -18.82 16.94 24.87
CA LEU A 570 -17.49 16.40 24.59
C LEU A 570 -16.64 17.37 23.77
N ALA A 571 -17.19 17.94 22.69
CA ALA A 571 -16.48 18.90 21.84
C ALA A 571 -15.93 20.08 22.67
N ARG A 572 -16.81 20.74 23.45
CA ARG A 572 -16.42 21.88 24.30
C ARG A 572 -15.38 21.50 25.35
N SER A 573 -15.52 20.33 25.97
CA SER A 573 -14.56 19.86 26.97
C SER A 573 -13.20 19.52 26.34
N LEU A 574 -13.16 18.97 25.13
CA LEU A 574 -11.92 18.69 24.40
C LEU A 574 -11.24 19.99 23.96
N GLN A 575 -12.00 20.94 23.42
CA GLN A 575 -11.51 22.26 23.03
C GLN A 575 -10.84 22.99 24.21
N SER A 576 -11.43 22.90 25.41
CA SER A 576 -10.85 23.44 26.64
C SER A 576 -9.49 22.83 27.00
N ILE A 577 -9.30 21.52 26.76
CA ILE A 577 -8.02 20.82 26.93
C ILE A 577 -7.02 21.29 25.86
N LEU A 578 -7.43 21.32 24.60
CA LEU A 578 -6.59 21.73 23.47
C LEU A 578 -6.06 23.16 23.62
N LEU A 579 -6.90 24.10 24.05
CA LEU A 579 -6.48 25.49 24.30
C LEU A 579 -5.43 25.57 25.42
N LYS A 580 -5.57 24.79 26.49
CA LYS A 580 -4.59 24.76 27.60
C LYS A 580 -3.26 24.14 27.16
N LEU A 581 -3.30 23.06 26.37
CA LEU A 581 -2.10 22.44 25.80
C LEU A 581 -1.41 23.35 24.79
N SER A 582 -2.16 24.12 23.99
CA SER A 582 -1.57 25.12 23.09
C SER A 582 -0.76 26.16 23.86
N LYS A 583 -1.34 26.71 24.94
CA LYS A 583 -0.64 27.67 25.81
C LYS A 583 0.65 27.10 26.40
N LEU A 584 0.64 25.83 26.82
CA LEU A 584 1.85 25.12 27.26
C LEU A 584 2.93 25.13 26.18
N PHE A 585 2.55 24.82 24.94
CA PHE A 585 3.49 24.80 23.82
C PHE A 585 4.07 26.16 23.51
N ASP A 586 3.26 27.22 23.56
CA ASP A 586 3.71 28.61 23.37
C ASP A 586 4.74 29.00 24.44
N LEU A 587 4.47 28.63 25.71
CA LEU A 587 5.40 28.86 26.82
C LEU A 587 6.69 28.05 26.67
N TYR A 588 6.61 26.80 26.24
CA TYR A 588 7.78 25.97 25.96
C TYR A 588 8.66 26.59 24.85
N GLU A 589 8.06 27.10 23.77
CA GLU A 589 8.80 27.73 22.68
C GLU A 589 9.60 28.94 23.15
N ALA A 590 9.08 29.72 24.11
CA ALA A 590 9.80 30.84 24.71
C ALA A 590 11.04 30.43 25.52
N ILE A 591 11.09 29.20 26.07
CA ILE A 591 12.18 28.72 26.94
C ILE A 591 13.01 27.57 26.31
N GLN A 592 12.67 27.14 25.10
CA GLN A 592 13.25 25.97 24.43
C GLN A 592 14.79 25.93 24.42
N PRO A 593 15.54 27.04 24.20
CA PRO A 593 17.00 26.99 24.13
C PRO A 593 17.67 26.45 25.41
N ASN A 594 17.00 26.60 26.56
CA ASN A 594 17.54 26.24 27.88
C ASN A 594 16.92 24.97 28.46
N THR A 595 16.20 24.18 27.65
CA THR A 595 15.39 23.07 28.14
C THR A 595 16.12 21.71 28.07
N PRO A 596 16.11 20.89 29.14
CA PRO A 596 16.74 19.57 29.13
C PRO A 596 16.19 18.65 28.03
N ILE A 597 17.05 17.79 27.46
CA ILE A 597 16.69 16.82 26.40
C ILE A 597 15.48 15.96 26.78
N ILE A 598 15.39 15.52 28.03
CA ILE A 598 14.26 14.70 28.52
C ILE A 598 12.93 15.45 28.42
N ILE A 599 12.94 16.76 28.65
CA ILE A 599 11.75 17.62 28.54
C ILE A 599 11.40 17.84 27.08
N ASN A 600 12.38 18.14 26.21
CA ASN A 600 12.16 18.24 24.76
C ASN A 600 11.51 16.97 24.20
N ARG A 601 11.96 15.81 24.68
CA ARG A 601 11.39 14.50 24.33
C ARG A 601 9.92 14.37 24.76
N ILE A 602 9.60 14.74 26.00
CA ILE A 602 8.23 14.65 26.53
C ILE A 602 7.32 15.63 25.78
N ILE A 603 7.76 16.87 25.55
CA ILE A 603 7.01 17.88 24.78
C ILE A 603 6.73 17.40 23.36
N TYR A 604 7.70 16.76 22.71
CA TYR A 604 7.50 16.20 21.39
C TYR A 604 6.44 15.08 21.37
N GLN A 605 6.50 14.17 22.35
CA GLN A 605 5.46 13.15 22.52
C GLN A 605 4.09 13.79 22.80
N LEU A 606 4.06 14.84 23.62
CA LEU A 606 2.85 15.60 23.91
C LEU A 606 2.28 16.27 22.65
N ARG A 607 3.11 16.86 21.78
CA ARG A 607 2.67 17.44 20.49
C ARG A 607 2.11 16.41 19.54
N THR A 608 2.63 15.18 19.58
CA THR A 608 2.12 14.05 18.79
C THR A 608 0.71 13.67 19.24
N GLU A 609 0.51 13.50 20.55
CA GLU A 609 -0.81 13.19 21.11
C GLU A 609 -1.77 14.38 20.96
N TYR A 610 -1.29 15.63 21.12
CA TYR A 610 -2.07 16.85 20.85
C TYR A 610 -2.58 16.90 19.41
N SER A 611 -1.74 16.61 18.42
CA SER A 611 -2.17 16.55 17.01
C SER A 611 -3.26 15.50 16.80
N THR A 612 -3.17 14.37 17.52
CA THR A 612 -4.22 13.33 17.52
C THR A 612 -5.52 13.85 18.13
N LEU A 613 -5.45 14.60 19.24
CA LEU A 613 -6.61 15.21 19.89
C LEU A 613 -7.27 16.29 19.02
N VAL A 614 -6.48 17.16 18.37
CA VAL A 614 -6.98 18.15 17.39
C VAL A 614 -7.71 17.47 16.24
N TYR A 615 -7.13 16.37 15.72
CA TYR A 615 -7.80 15.59 14.68
C TYR A 615 -9.14 15.03 15.19
N GLN A 616 -9.19 14.47 16.40
CA GLN A 616 -10.43 13.94 16.97
C GLN A 616 -11.46 15.04 17.26
N GLU A 617 -11.04 16.22 17.69
CA GLU A 617 -11.94 17.37 17.89
C GLU A 617 -12.62 17.76 16.57
N ARG A 618 -11.86 17.89 15.48
CA ARG A 618 -12.43 18.12 14.15
C ARG A 618 -13.42 17.02 13.74
N GLN A 619 -13.12 15.75 14.03
CA GLN A 619 -14.07 14.67 13.77
C GLN A 619 -15.37 14.82 14.57
N ILE A 620 -15.31 15.30 15.81
CA ILE A 620 -16.50 15.58 16.63
C ILE A 620 -17.31 16.73 16.01
N GLU A 621 -16.65 17.80 15.58
CA GLU A 621 -17.32 18.93 14.90
C GLU A 621 -18.01 18.49 13.60
N ASP A 622 -17.33 17.69 12.78
CA ASP A 622 -17.89 17.16 11.53
C ASP A 622 -19.10 16.22 11.80
N LEU A 623 -19.08 15.44 12.90
CA LEU A 623 -20.24 14.65 13.35
C LEU A 623 -21.42 15.55 13.77
N LEU A 624 -21.16 16.66 14.48
CA LEU A 624 -22.19 17.62 14.89
C LEU A 624 -22.80 18.35 13.68
N ALA A 625 -21.97 18.74 12.71
CA ALA A 625 -22.42 19.29 11.43
C ALA A 625 -23.28 18.28 10.66
N SER A 626 -22.95 16.98 10.75
CA SER A 626 -23.75 15.92 10.14
C SER A 626 -25.14 15.77 10.75
N GLY A 627 -25.27 16.02 12.07
CA GLY A 627 -26.55 15.98 12.78
C GLY A 627 -27.47 17.18 12.54
N SER A 628 -26.93 18.28 12.00
CA SER A 628 -27.63 19.54 11.77
C SER A 628 -27.72 19.87 10.28
N ILE A 629 -26.60 20.27 9.69
CA ILE A 629 -26.47 20.80 8.32
C ILE A 629 -26.65 19.69 7.27
N TRP A 630 -26.06 18.52 7.48
CA TRP A 630 -26.06 17.43 6.50
C TRP A 630 -27.08 16.32 6.80
N ARG A 631 -28.11 16.63 7.60
CA ARG A 631 -29.01 15.63 8.17
C ARG A 631 -29.73 14.79 7.10
N THR A 632 -30.03 15.33 5.93
CA THR A 632 -30.71 14.60 4.84
C THR A 632 -29.75 13.84 3.91
N HIS A 633 -28.44 14.09 4.03
CA HIS A 633 -27.41 13.63 3.09
C HIS A 633 -26.41 12.64 3.72
N THR A 634 -26.55 12.38 5.02
CA THR A 634 -25.69 11.48 5.80
C THR A 634 -26.47 10.29 6.33
N SER A 635 -25.76 9.19 6.61
CA SER A 635 -26.24 8.18 7.55
C SER A 635 -25.21 7.98 8.65
N TRP A 636 -25.70 7.63 9.83
CA TRP A 636 -24.87 7.39 11.00
C TRP A 636 -24.52 5.92 11.04
N ILE A 637 -23.25 5.62 11.28
CA ILE A 637 -22.75 4.25 11.40
C ILE A 637 -22.22 4.09 12.82
N LEU A 638 -22.78 3.15 13.56
CA LEU A 638 -22.30 2.75 14.88
C LEU A 638 -21.59 1.40 14.76
N GLN A 639 -20.31 1.36 15.12
CA GLN A 639 -19.47 0.17 14.95
C GLN A 639 -18.84 -0.25 16.28
N GLN A 640 -18.76 -1.56 16.49
CA GLN A 640 -17.94 -2.18 17.52
C GLN A 640 -17.03 -3.19 16.82
N THR A 641 -15.76 -2.83 16.63
CA THR A 641 -14.83 -3.65 15.83
C THR A 641 -14.23 -4.82 16.59
N GLN A 642 -14.21 -4.76 17.93
CA GLN A 642 -13.73 -5.83 18.80
C GLN A 642 -14.83 -6.26 19.77
N TYR A 643 -15.13 -7.55 19.76
CA TYR A 643 -16.10 -8.15 20.68
C TYR A 643 -15.70 -7.89 22.14
N HIS A 644 -16.68 -7.57 22.99
CA HIS A 644 -16.53 -7.21 24.41
C HIS A 644 -15.63 -6.02 24.76
N ASN A 645 -14.92 -5.44 23.80
CA ASN A 645 -14.14 -4.24 24.04
C ASN A 645 -14.95 -2.99 23.66
N TRP A 646 -15.57 -2.36 24.66
CA TRP A 646 -16.33 -1.11 24.46
C TRP A 646 -15.45 0.06 24.01
N ASP A 647 -14.12 0.01 24.20
CA ASP A 647 -13.22 1.03 23.68
C ASP A 647 -13.07 0.92 22.15
N SER A 648 -13.51 -0.19 21.53
CA SER A 648 -13.60 -0.32 20.07
C SER A 648 -14.86 0.31 19.46
N LEU A 649 -15.74 0.87 20.29
CA LEU A 649 -16.96 1.53 19.86
C LEU A 649 -16.63 2.80 19.08
N SER A 650 -17.28 2.98 17.93
CA SER A 650 -17.09 4.14 17.07
C SER A 650 -18.44 4.67 16.57
N LEU A 651 -18.64 5.97 16.67
CA LEU A 651 -19.76 6.67 16.04
C LEU A 651 -19.23 7.47 14.85
N CYS A 652 -19.74 7.16 13.67
CA CYS A 652 -19.22 7.71 12.43
C CYS A 652 -20.38 8.16 11.54
N THR A 653 -20.13 9.09 10.62
CA THR A 653 -21.09 9.50 9.60
C THR A 653 -20.54 9.20 8.23
N GLN A 654 -21.41 8.82 7.33
CA GLN A 654 -21.08 8.61 5.93
C GLN A 654 -21.95 9.53 5.08
N LEU A 655 -21.30 10.31 4.21
CA LEU A 655 -21.97 11.13 3.21
C LEU A 655 -22.25 10.25 1.98
N PHE A 656 -23.53 10.16 1.61
CA PHE A 656 -23.92 9.50 0.36
C PHE A 656 -24.20 10.49 -0.76
N ASP A 657 -24.45 11.76 -0.42
CA ASP A 657 -24.48 12.85 -1.37
C ASP A 657 -23.08 13.42 -1.60
N GLN A 658 -22.71 13.58 -2.87
CA GLN A 658 -21.43 14.07 -3.32
C GLN A 658 -21.49 15.50 -3.88
N SER A 659 -22.68 16.11 -3.90
CA SER A 659 -22.93 17.45 -4.44
C SER A 659 -21.93 18.49 -3.89
N ASN A 660 -21.72 18.53 -2.57
CA ASN A 660 -20.78 19.47 -1.94
C ASN A 660 -19.33 19.29 -2.41
N TYR A 661 -18.88 18.05 -2.57
CA TYR A 661 -17.51 17.78 -3.05
C TYR A 661 -17.36 18.27 -4.49
N LEU A 662 -18.38 18.07 -5.31
CA LEU A 662 -18.35 18.53 -6.69
C LEU A 662 -18.34 20.06 -6.77
N THR A 663 -19.15 20.73 -5.95
CA THR A 663 -19.13 22.20 -5.84
C THR A 663 -17.75 22.70 -5.40
N ALA A 664 -17.17 22.12 -4.35
CA ALA A 664 -15.84 22.49 -3.87
C ALA A 664 -14.75 22.26 -4.94
N LEU A 665 -14.87 21.20 -5.74
CA LEU A 665 -13.98 20.97 -6.88
C LEU A 665 -14.14 22.07 -7.95
N GLN A 666 -15.37 22.47 -8.26
CA GLN A 666 -15.65 23.52 -9.25
C GLN A 666 -15.25 24.92 -8.78
N GLU A 667 -15.26 25.16 -7.46
CA GLU A 667 -14.76 26.40 -6.86
C GLU A 667 -13.23 26.44 -6.88
N GLN A 668 -12.55 25.31 -6.64
CA GLN A 668 -11.10 25.23 -6.58
C GLN A 668 -10.43 25.17 -7.96
N PHE A 669 -11.08 24.54 -8.96
CA PHE A 669 -10.49 24.24 -10.27
C PHE A 669 -11.28 24.88 -11.41
N SER A 670 -10.58 25.49 -12.38
CA SER A 670 -11.20 26.18 -13.53
C SER A 670 -11.86 25.21 -14.52
N CYS A 671 -11.38 23.97 -14.56
CA CYS A 671 -11.92 22.92 -15.41
C CYS A 671 -11.68 21.54 -14.77
N CYS A 672 -12.75 20.77 -14.56
CA CYS A 672 -12.68 19.40 -14.07
C CYS A 672 -12.97 18.39 -15.19
N LEU A 673 -12.00 17.51 -15.48
CA LEU A 673 -12.10 16.44 -16.46
C LEU A 673 -12.19 15.08 -15.75
N PHE A 674 -13.35 14.46 -15.77
CA PHE A 674 -13.57 13.15 -15.17
C PHE A 674 -13.48 12.08 -16.25
N ILE A 675 -12.48 11.21 -16.14
CA ILE A 675 -12.11 10.25 -17.17
C ILE A 675 -12.15 8.84 -16.57
N GLY A 676 -12.74 7.89 -17.26
CA GLY A 676 -12.77 6.49 -16.82
C GLY A 676 -13.20 5.55 -17.94
N GLY A 677 -13.03 4.24 -17.76
CA GLY A 677 -13.48 3.24 -18.75
C GLY A 677 -14.89 2.68 -18.51
N THR A 678 -15.51 3.10 -17.40
CA THR A 678 -16.76 2.53 -16.90
C THR A 678 -17.67 3.61 -16.30
N LEU A 679 -17.59 4.85 -16.79
CA LEU A 679 -18.42 5.95 -16.30
C LEU A 679 -19.84 5.86 -16.86
N ALA A 680 -19.97 5.62 -18.18
CA ALA A 680 -21.26 5.53 -18.84
C ALA A 680 -21.90 4.14 -18.66
N TYR A 681 -23.23 4.15 -18.60
CA TYR A 681 -24.10 2.97 -18.52
C TYR A 681 -25.27 3.20 -19.49
N HIS A 682 -25.58 2.24 -20.37
CA HIS A 682 -26.54 2.40 -21.48
C HIS A 682 -26.25 3.60 -22.39
N HIS A 683 -24.97 3.82 -22.72
CA HIS A 683 -24.52 4.99 -23.47
C HIS A 683 -24.96 6.33 -22.87
N SER A 684 -25.19 6.37 -21.55
CA SER A 684 -25.61 7.54 -20.80
C SER A 684 -24.73 7.73 -19.57
N PHE A 685 -24.47 8.99 -19.22
CA PHE A 685 -23.82 9.34 -17.95
C PHE A 685 -24.82 9.53 -16.81
N GLN A 686 -26.12 9.35 -17.04
CA GLN A 686 -27.17 9.68 -16.08
C GLN A 686 -26.95 9.05 -14.69
N ASN A 687 -26.67 7.75 -14.61
CA ASN A 687 -26.39 7.08 -13.33
C ASN A 687 -25.17 7.68 -12.63
N PHE A 688 -24.09 7.94 -13.37
CA PHE A 688 -22.87 8.53 -12.81
C PHE A 688 -23.09 9.97 -12.34
N GLN A 689 -23.83 10.78 -13.11
CA GLN A 689 -24.21 12.13 -12.73
C GLN A 689 -25.08 12.15 -11.46
N GLN A 690 -26.05 11.24 -11.35
CA GLN A 690 -26.86 11.08 -10.15
C GLN A 690 -26.01 10.70 -8.93
N GLN A 691 -25.07 9.76 -9.10
CA GLN A 691 -24.15 9.35 -8.03
C GLN A 691 -23.17 10.46 -7.61
N LEU A 692 -22.83 11.39 -8.52
CA LEU A 692 -22.05 12.58 -8.21
C LEU A 692 -22.86 13.69 -7.52
N GLY A 693 -24.18 13.54 -7.37
CA GLY A 693 -25.04 14.57 -6.79
C GLY A 693 -25.37 15.72 -7.75
N LEU A 694 -25.21 15.53 -9.07
CA LEU A 694 -25.60 16.55 -10.05
C LEU A 694 -27.13 16.63 -10.17
N THR A 695 -27.69 17.77 -9.81
CA THR A 695 -29.14 18.05 -9.89
C THR A 695 -29.59 18.36 -11.32
N GLN A 696 -28.70 18.92 -12.15
CA GLN A 696 -28.97 19.23 -13.56
C GLN A 696 -28.15 18.34 -14.51
N PRO A 697 -28.74 17.86 -15.61
CA PRO A 697 -28.02 17.10 -16.59
C PRO A 697 -27.00 17.97 -17.33
N LEU A 698 -25.75 17.52 -17.42
CA LEU A 698 -24.73 18.18 -18.23
C LEU A 698 -25.11 18.22 -19.71
N ASP A 699 -24.66 19.27 -20.38
CA ASP A 699 -24.86 19.45 -21.82
C ASP A 699 -24.18 18.36 -22.63
N ARG A 700 -24.69 18.12 -23.84
CA ARG A 700 -24.07 17.16 -24.78
C ARG A 700 -22.61 17.50 -25.08
N GLN A 701 -22.24 18.78 -25.10
CA GLN A 701 -20.87 19.23 -25.33
C GLN A 701 -19.92 18.96 -24.16
N GLN A 702 -20.44 18.62 -22.97
CA GLN A 702 -19.66 18.29 -21.78
C GLN A 702 -19.46 16.77 -21.62
N LYS A 703 -19.98 15.96 -22.53
CA LYS A 703 -19.99 14.50 -22.42
C LYS A 703 -19.36 13.85 -23.66
N LEU A 704 -18.47 12.89 -23.44
CA LEU A 704 -17.88 12.09 -24.52
C LEU A 704 -17.88 10.60 -24.14
N ILE A 705 -18.52 9.77 -24.96
CA ILE A 705 -18.50 8.31 -24.82
C ILE A 705 -17.78 7.74 -26.04
N LEU A 706 -16.71 7.01 -25.80
CA LEU A 706 -15.87 6.42 -26.84
C LEU A 706 -16.06 4.90 -26.86
N LYS A 707 -15.98 4.33 -28.07
CA LYS A 707 -16.06 2.87 -28.28
C LYS A 707 -14.65 2.28 -28.32
N ARG A 708 -14.55 0.97 -28.12
CA ARG A 708 -13.27 0.23 -28.22
C ARG A 708 -12.83 0.17 -29.69
N ASP A 709 -11.51 0.24 -29.92
CA ASP A 709 -10.91 0.37 -31.26
C ASP A 709 -10.67 -0.97 -31.99
N PHE A 710 -10.85 -2.12 -31.32
CA PHE A 710 -10.61 -3.45 -31.90
C PHE A 710 -11.70 -4.47 -31.53
N ALA A 711 -11.89 -5.46 -32.42
CA ALA A 711 -12.87 -6.54 -32.31
C ALA A 711 -12.46 -7.59 -31.26
N LEU A 712 -13.41 -8.07 -30.46
CA LEU A 712 -13.19 -9.08 -29.41
C LEU A 712 -13.56 -10.49 -29.86
N GLU A 713 -14.39 -10.60 -30.90
CA GLU A 713 -15.10 -11.81 -31.31
C GLU A 713 -14.16 -12.97 -31.66
N THR A 714 -12.94 -12.67 -32.13
CA THR A 714 -11.94 -13.67 -32.50
C THR A 714 -10.91 -13.96 -31.39
N ARG A 715 -10.96 -13.24 -30.26
CA ARG A 715 -9.90 -13.23 -29.24
C ARG A 715 -10.39 -13.58 -27.84
N LEU A 716 -11.66 -13.33 -27.57
CA LEU A 716 -12.30 -13.62 -26.31
C LEU A 716 -13.44 -14.61 -26.53
N GLN A 717 -13.39 -15.75 -25.86
CA GLN A 717 -14.55 -16.61 -25.70
C GLN A 717 -15.19 -16.38 -24.34
N VAL A 718 -16.52 -16.42 -24.30
CA VAL A 718 -17.27 -16.26 -23.06
C VAL A 718 -18.15 -17.48 -22.84
N TYR A 719 -17.99 -18.12 -21.70
CA TYR A 719 -18.71 -19.34 -21.33
C TYR A 719 -19.54 -19.08 -20.07
N VAL A 720 -20.72 -19.71 -20.00
CA VAL A 720 -21.61 -19.68 -18.83
C VAL A 720 -21.93 -21.11 -18.43
N ALA A 721 -21.67 -21.48 -17.18
CA ALA A 721 -22.10 -22.75 -16.60
C ALA A 721 -23.53 -22.60 -16.08
N GLU A 722 -24.49 -23.25 -16.73
CA GLU A 722 -25.90 -23.20 -16.35
C GLU A 722 -26.26 -24.23 -15.27
N HIS A 723 -25.52 -25.34 -15.21
CA HIS A 723 -25.74 -26.42 -14.23
C HIS A 723 -25.25 -26.09 -12.81
N ILE A 724 -24.47 -25.02 -12.62
CA ILE A 724 -24.04 -24.58 -11.29
C ILE A 724 -25.19 -23.76 -10.65
N PRO A 725 -25.71 -24.17 -9.49
CA PRO A 725 -26.81 -23.49 -8.85
C PRO A 725 -26.39 -22.08 -8.43
N PRO A 726 -27.32 -21.11 -8.42
CA PRO A 726 -26.99 -19.79 -7.94
C PRO A 726 -26.65 -19.83 -6.43
N PRO A 727 -25.73 -18.98 -5.95
CA PRO A 727 -25.13 -19.04 -4.61
C PRO A 727 -26.07 -19.08 -3.40
N ARG A 728 -27.31 -18.60 -3.55
CA ARG A 728 -28.31 -18.53 -2.47
C ARG A 728 -29.40 -19.61 -2.58
N ALA A 729 -29.27 -20.55 -3.52
CA ALA A 729 -30.34 -21.50 -3.81
C ALA A 729 -30.22 -22.85 -3.10
N GLN A 730 -29.03 -23.33 -2.70
CA GLN A 730 -28.85 -24.69 -2.16
C GLN A 730 -27.67 -24.83 -1.19
N ALA A 731 -27.77 -25.81 -0.27
CA ALA A 731 -26.73 -26.16 0.71
C ALA A 731 -25.44 -26.70 0.05
N ASP A 732 -25.53 -27.29 -1.14
CA ASP A 732 -24.41 -27.96 -1.82
C ASP A 732 -23.65 -27.06 -2.79
N TYR A 733 -23.94 -25.75 -2.82
CA TYR A 733 -23.32 -24.79 -3.75
C TYR A 733 -21.78 -24.84 -3.68
N GLU A 734 -21.22 -24.81 -2.48
CA GLU A 734 -19.76 -24.79 -2.31
C GLU A 734 -19.12 -26.10 -2.80
N GLN A 735 -19.79 -27.24 -2.61
CA GLN A 735 -19.31 -28.54 -3.09
C GLN A 735 -19.30 -28.59 -4.62
N GLN A 736 -20.40 -28.19 -5.27
CA GLN A 736 -20.50 -28.19 -6.73
C GLN A 736 -19.54 -27.19 -7.39
N LEU A 737 -19.39 -26.00 -6.79
CA LEU A 737 -18.40 -25.00 -7.22
C LEU A 737 -16.99 -25.56 -7.14
N THR A 738 -16.64 -26.18 -6.00
CA THR A 738 -15.31 -26.74 -5.78
C THR A 738 -15.00 -27.86 -6.76
N GLN A 739 -15.95 -28.76 -7.01
CA GLN A 739 -15.78 -29.84 -7.98
C GLN A 739 -15.60 -29.32 -9.41
N CYS A 740 -16.38 -28.31 -9.81
CA CYS A 740 -16.21 -27.65 -11.11
C CYS A 740 -14.81 -27.03 -11.27
N LEU A 741 -14.36 -26.29 -10.25
CA LEU A 741 -13.03 -25.67 -10.25
C LEU A 741 -11.90 -26.71 -10.30
N TRP A 742 -12.04 -27.83 -9.57
CA TRP A 742 -11.09 -28.93 -9.62
C TRP A 742 -10.98 -29.54 -11.02
N GLU A 743 -12.10 -29.83 -11.68
CA GLU A 743 -12.11 -30.39 -13.05
C GLU A 743 -11.49 -29.43 -14.07
N ILE A 744 -11.77 -28.13 -13.94
CA ILE A 744 -11.18 -27.09 -14.79
C ILE A 744 -9.66 -27.04 -14.55
N LEU A 745 -9.20 -26.82 -13.32
CA LEU A 745 -7.77 -26.66 -13.00
C LEU A 745 -6.94 -27.90 -13.31
N LYS A 746 -7.51 -29.10 -13.17
CA LYS A 746 -6.86 -30.37 -13.56
C LYS A 746 -6.59 -30.46 -15.07
N SER A 747 -7.36 -29.75 -15.88
CA SER A 747 -7.32 -29.85 -17.34
C SER A 747 -6.57 -28.70 -18.03
N GLN A 748 -6.18 -27.69 -17.27
CA GLN A 748 -5.59 -26.44 -17.75
C GLN A 748 -4.15 -26.28 -17.27
N SER A 749 -3.43 -25.32 -17.85
CA SER A 749 -2.11 -24.88 -17.38
C SER A 749 -1.94 -23.37 -17.59
N GLY A 750 -0.89 -22.79 -17.02
CA GLY A 750 -0.62 -21.35 -17.13
C GLY A 750 -1.18 -20.57 -15.94
N LYS A 751 -1.70 -19.36 -16.19
CA LYS A 751 -2.19 -18.48 -15.11
C LYS A 751 -3.69 -18.32 -15.15
N VAL A 752 -4.33 -18.58 -14.00
CA VAL A 752 -5.77 -18.52 -13.83
C VAL A 752 -6.10 -17.53 -12.72
N LEU A 753 -7.09 -16.66 -12.97
CA LEU A 753 -7.65 -15.78 -11.95
C LEU A 753 -9.08 -16.24 -11.63
N ILE A 754 -9.34 -16.55 -10.36
CA ILE A 754 -10.67 -16.95 -9.89
C ILE A 754 -11.17 -15.91 -8.90
N LEU A 755 -12.32 -15.32 -9.22
CA LEU A 755 -12.93 -14.23 -8.46
C LEU A 755 -14.14 -14.71 -7.66
N PHE A 756 -14.07 -14.51 -6.34
CA PHE A 756 -15.09 -14.87 -5.36
C PHE A 756 -15.76 -13.64 -4.74
N ASN A 757 -16.91 -13.86 -4.09
CA ASN A 757 -17.60 -12.83 -3.31
C ASN A 757 -17.03 -12.69 -1.89
N SER A 758 -16.49 -13.75 -1.29
CA SER A 758 -16.10 -13.80 0.11
C SER A 758 -14.77 -14.52 0.33
N LEU A 759 -14.02 -14.10 1.36
CA LEU A 759 -12.81 -14.79 1.79
C LEU A 759 -13.11 -16.15 2.43
N THR A 760 -14.28 -16.32 3.03
CA THR A 760 -14.71 -17.60 3.63
C THR A 760 -14.88 -18.68 2.57
N THR A 761 -15.57 -18.37 1.46
CA THR A 761 -15.73 -19.32 0.34
C THR A 761 -14.37 -19.64 -0.30
N ILE A 762 -13.47 -18.65 -0.42
CA ILE A 762 -12.09 -18.89 -0.87
C ILE A 762 -11.40 -19.91 0.06
N GLN A 763 -11.48 -19.73 1.36
CA GLN A 763 -10.85 -20.63 2.34
C GLN A 763 -11.41 -22.05 2.23
N THR A 764 -12.73 -22.22 2.11
CA THR A 764 -13.37 -23.54 1.94
C THR A 764 -12.88 -24.22 0.66
N VAL A 765 -12.96 -23.53 -0.48
CA VAL A 765 -12.57 -24.06 -1.79
C VAL A 765 -11.08 -24.40 -1.82
N VAL A 766 -10.21 -23.50 -1.36
CA VAL A 766 -8.76 -23.74 -1.33
C VAL A 766 -8.40 -24.89 -0.41
N SER A 767 -9.02 -24.98 0.78
CA SER A 767 -8.74 -26.07 1.71
C SER A 767 -9.06 -27.43 1.08
N TYR A 768 -10.17 -27.54 0.34
CA TYR A 768 -10.48 -28.74 -0.41
C TYR A 768 -9.52 -28.97 -1.58
N LEU A 769 -9.25 -27.96 -2.42
CA LEU A 769 -8.36 -28.14 -3.57
C LEU A 769 -6.94 -28.53 -3.11
N ALA A 770 -6.51 -28.08 -1.94
CA ALA A 770 -5.23 -28.41 -1.34
C ALA A 770 -5.13 -29.86 -0.84
N THR A 771 -6.24 -30.56 -0.59
CA THR A 771 -6.22 -32.01 -0.29
C THR A 771 -6.13 -32.87 -1.55
N THR A 772 -6.28 -32.27 -2.73
CA THR A 772 -6.13 -32.95 -4.02
C THR A 772 -4.70 -32.79 -4.55
N ASN A 773 -4.32 -33.61 -5.54
CA ASN A 773 -3.00 -33.53 -6.20
C ASN A 773 -2.79 -32.24 -7.05
N LEU A 774 -3.72 -31.25 -6.98
CA LEU A 774 -3.54 -29.95 -7.64
C LEU A 774 -2.50 -29.08 -6.96
N ALA A 775 -2.33 -29.19 -5.63
CA ALA A 775 -1.37 -28.38 -4.89
C ALA A 775 0.08 -28.63 -5.32
N ASN A 776 0.37 -29.84 -5.81
CA ASN A 776 1.69 -30.23 -6.31
C ASN A 776 1.93 -29.73 -7.74
N GLN A 777 0.87 -29.36 -8.47
CA GLN A 777 0.93 -28.90 -9.87
C GLN A 777 0.79 -27.37 -10.01
N TRP A 778 0.15 -26.72 -9.04
CA TRP A 778 -0.23 -25.31 -9.10
C TRP A 778 0.24 -24.56 -7.88
N GLU A 779 0.86 -23.41 -8.09
CA GLU A 779 1.07 -22.46 -7.00
C GLU A 779 -0.26 -21.79 -6.64
N PHE A 780 -0.74 -22.01 -5.42
CA PHE A 780 -1.95 -21.38 -4.90
C PHE A 780 -1.63 -20.02 -4.27
N LEU A 781 -2.10 -18.96 -4.90
CA LEU A 781 -2.03 -17.61 -4.34
C LEU A 781 -3.42 -17.23 -3.83
N VAL A 782 -3.51 -16.94 -2.54
CA VAL A 782 -4.79 -16.72 -1.86
C VAL A 782 -4.80 -15.33 -1.23
N GLN A 783 -5.80 -14.53 -1.56
CA GLN A 783 -5.99 -13.24 -0.93
C GLN A 783 -6.23 -13.40 0.58
N GLY A 784 -5.53 -12.59 1.39
CA GLY A 784 -5.48 -12.74 2.84
C GLY A 784 -4.17 -13.37 3.34
N ASN A 785 -3.48 -14.18 2.51
CA ASN A 785 -2.19 -14.79 2.85
C ASN A 785 -0.99 -13.89 2.45
N GLY A 786 -1.05 -12.62 2.87
CA GLY A 786 -0.05 -11.59 2.58
C GLY A 786 -0.64 -10.32 1.94
N SER A 787 0.22 -9.32 1.70
CA SER A 787 -0.23 -8.07 1.07
C SER A 787 -0.63 -8.30 -0.40
N ASN A 788 -1.61 -7.54 -0.88
CA ASN A 788 -2.05 -7.62 -2.27
C ASN A 788 -0.89 -7.41 -3.25
N ALA A 789 0.00 -6.44 -2.98
CA ALA A 789 1.18 -6.19 -3.80
C ALA A 789 2.10 -7.42 -3.91
N ARG A 790 2.30 -8.17 -2.81
CA ARG A 790 3.10 -9.39 -2.81
C ARG A 790 2.43 -10.51 -3.63
N LEU A 791 1.11 -10.67 -3.52
CA LEU A 791 0.36 -11.65 -4.32
C LEU A 791 0.45 -11.33 -5.81
N GLN A 792 0.31 -10.06 -6.19
CA GLN A 792 0.46 -9.61 -7.57
C GLN A 792 1.85 -9.91 -8.13
N LYS A 793 2.91 -9.62 -7.36
CA LYS A 793 4.29 -9.91 -7.75
C LYS A 793 4.51 -11.41 -7.96
N ARG A 794 4.05 -12.26 -7.03
CA ARG A 794 4.14 -13.72 -7.17
C ARG A 794 3.38 -14.23 -8.37
N PHE A 795 2.16 -13.75 -8.60
CA PHE A 795 1.35 -14.14 -9.75
C PHE A 795 2.00 -13.74 -11.09
N ALA A 796 2.64 -12.57 -11.14
CA ALA A 796 3.38 -12.13 -12.31
C ALA A 796 4.60 -13.02 -12.62
N LEU A 797 5.29 -13.50 -11.59
CA LEU A 797 6.49 -14.36 -11.73
C LEU A 797 6.16 -15.85 -11.93
N GLY A 798 5.04 -16.33 -11.37
CA GLY A 798 4.66 -17.74 -11.44
C GLY A 798 4.30 -18.19 -12.86
N ARG A 799 4.69 -19.40 -13.24
CA ARG A 799 4.38 -20.01 -14.55
C ARG A 799 3.04 -20.74 -14.55
N GLN A 800 2.83 -21.61 -13.56
CA GLN A 800 1.59 -22.36 -13.35
C GLN A 800 1.00 -21.98 -11.99
N VAL A 801 0.16 -20.95 -12.00
CA VAL A 801 -0.27 -20.24 -10.79
C VAL A 801 -1.75 -19.89 -10.87
N VAL A 802 -2.47 -20.15 -9.79
CA VAL A 802 -3.87 -19.78 -9.65
C VAL A 802 -4.00 -18.76 -8.53
N LEU A 803 -4.66 -17.65 -8.84
CA LEU A 803 -4.94 -16.59 -7.89
C LEU A 803 -6.41 -16.64 -7.48
N PHE A 804 -6.64 -17.04 -6.23
CA PHE A 804 -7.93 -17.00 -5.57
C PHE A 804 -8.07 -15.64 -4.88
N ALA A 805 -8.95 -14.80 -5.42
CA ALA A 805 -9.13 -13.47 -4.91
C ALA A 805 -10.61 -13.09 -4.85
N THR A 806 -10.95 -12.17 -3.97
CA THR A 806 -12.26 -11.53 -3.99
C THR A 806 -12.36 -10.58 -5.18
N GLN A 807 -13.58 -10.26 -5.58
CA GLN A 807 -13.83 -9.32 -6.67
C GLN A 807 -13.19 -7.94 -6.45
N SER A 808 -13.00 -7.49 -5.21
CA SER A 808 -12.35 -6.21 -4.88
C SER A 808 -10.85 -6.21 -5.16
N PHE A 809 -10.18 -7.36 -5.13
CA PHE A 809 -8.79 -7.49 -5.57
C PHE A 809 -8.64 -7.15 -7.06
N GLY A 810 -9.66 -7.53 -7.84
CA GLY A 810 -9.75 -7.29 -9.27
C GLY A 810 -9.86 -5.81 -9.67
N GLU A 811 -9.87 -4.84 -8.74
CA GLU A 811 -9.92 -3.40 -9.10
C GLU A 811 -8.52 -2.76 -9.16
N GLY A 812 -7.48 -3.37 -8.55
CA GLY A 812 -6.16 -2.74 -8.36
C GLY A 812 -4.93 -3.49 -8.93
N VAL A 813 -5.11 -4.60 -9.63
CA VAL A 813 -4.00 -5.46 -10.12
C VAL A 813 -3.54 -5.07 -11.53
N ASN A 814 -2.25 -4.83 -11.72
CA ASN A 814 -1.71 -4.73 -13.08
C ASN A 814 -1.06 -6.06 -13.47
N LEU A 815 -1.71 -6.82 -14.36
CA LEU A 815 -1.17 -8.08 -14.88
C LEU A 815 -0.35 -7.78 -16.14
N ALA A 816 0.80 -8.42 -16.31
CA ALA A 816 1.57 -8.27 -17.54
C ALA A 816 0.73 -8.68 -18.77
N PRO A 817 0.95 -8.06 -19.95
CA PRO A 817 0.35 -8.51 -21.21
C PRO A 817 0.60 -10.00 -21.42
N HIS A 818 -0.36 -10.71 -22.02
CA HIS A 818 -0.30 -12.16 -22.29
C HIS A 818 -0.19 -13.07 -21.06
N ALA A 819 -0.23 -12.53 -19.84
CA ALA A 819 -0.06 -13.33 -18.63
C ALA A 819 -1.30 -14.17 -18.29
N LEU A 820 -2.51 -13.71 -18.63
CA LEU A 820 -3.76 -14.27 -18.16
C LEU A 820 -4.55 -14.93 -19.30
N LYS A 821 -4.76 -16.24 -19.23
CA LYS A 821 -5.51 -17.00 -20.24
C LYS A 821 -6.96 -17.27 -19.84
N LEU A 822 -7.24 -17.39 -18.55
CA LEU A 822 -8.57 -17.76 -18.04
C LEU A 822 -8.94 -16.90 -16.82
N VAL A 823 -10.11 -16.27 -16.90
CA VAL A 823 -10.77 -15.61 -15.76
C VAL A 823 -12.05 -16.35 -15.44
N ILE A 824 -12.19 -16.78 -14.18
CA ILE A 824 -13.38 -17.44 -13.68
C ILE A 824 -14.09 -16.51 -12.69
N ILE A 825 -15.36 -16.25 -12.96
CA ILE A 825 -16.23 -15.43 -12.12
C ILE A 825 -17.25 -16.34 -11.46
N THR A 826 -17.06 -16.60 -10.17
CA THR A 826 -17.90 -17.55 -9.43
C THR A 826 -19.26 -16.96 -9.06
N HIS A 827 -19.33 -15.63 -8.96
CA HIS A 827 -20.51 -14.87 -8.54
C HIS A 827 -20.57 -13.54 -9.30
N LEU A 828 -21.78 -13.03 -9.56
CA LEU A 828 -21.95 -11.64 -9.99
C LEU A 828 -21.57 -10.66 -8.87
N PRO A 829 -20.90 -9.52 -9.18
CA PRO A 829 -20.24 -8.67 -8.19
C PRO A 829 -21.15 -7.66 -7.48
N PHE A 830 -22.27 -8.15 -6.96
CA PHE A 830 -23.17 -7.38 -6.11
C PHE A 830 -22.65 -7.31 -4.67
N ASP A 831 -22.84 -6.16 -4.02
CA ASP A 831 -22.60 -6.04 -2.59
C ASP A 831 -23.60 -6.89 -1.79
N ALA A 832 -23.20 -7.29 -0.58
CA ALA A 832 -24.04 -8.05 0.33
C ALA A 832 -25.21 -7.17 0.83
N LEU A 833 -26.45 -7.63 0.64
CA LEU A 833 -27.65 -6.88 1.03
C LEU A 833 -27.83 -6.74 2.55
N ASP A 834 -27.22 -7.63 3.31
CA ASP A 834 -27.14 -7.65 4.76
C ASP A 834 -26.01 -6.77 5.31
N ASP A 835 -25.14 -6.22 4.45
CA ASP A 835 -24.14 -5.23 4.86
C ASP A 835 -24.86 -3.92 5.27
N PRO A 836 -24.66 -3.45 6.52
CA PRO A 836 -25.30 -2.23 7.01
C PRO A 836 -25.01 -0.99 6.16
N LEU A 837 -23.81 -0.86 5.58
CA LEU A 837 -23.47 0.29 4.72
C LEU A 837 -24.24 0.25 3.41
N VAL A 838 -24.44 -0.95 2.85
CA VAL A 838 -25.24 -1.16 1.63
C VAL A 838 -26.71 -0.85 1.92
N GLN A 839 -27.20 -1.22 3.10
CA GLN A 839 -28.55 -0.87 3.56
C GLN A 839 -28.71 0.64 3.73
N ALA A 840 -27.78 1.31 4.41
CA ALA A 840 -27.82 2.77 4.60
C ALA A 840 -27.81 3.51 3.25
N LYS A 841 -26.94 3.07 2.32
CA LYS A 841 -26.89 3.62 0.96
C LYS A 841 -28.19 3.36 0.19
N SER A 842 -28.80 2.19 0.38
CA SER A 842 -30.08 1.86 -0.24
C SER A 842 -31.21 2.74 0.32
N ASP A 843 -31.23 2.98 1.63
CA ASP A 843 -32.22 3.85 2.27
C ASP A 843 -32.07 5.30 1.83
N PHE A 844 -30.84 5.79 1.65
CA PHE A 844 -30.58 7.11 1.07
C PHE A 844 -31.25 7.27 -0.30
N TRP A 845 -31.05 6.30 -1.22
CA TRP A 845 -31.67 6.36 -2.55
C TRP A 845 -33.20 6.23 -2.49
N ARG A 846 -33.74 5.42 -1.57
CA ARG A 846 -35.20 5.29 -1.38
C ARG A 846 -35.83 6.60 -0.92
N ARG A 847 -35.17 7.38 -0.05
CA ARG A 847 -35.64 8.71 0.37
C ARG A 847 -35.69 9.72 -0.78
N GLN A 848 -34.83 9.55 -1.77
CA GLN A 848 -34.85 10.33 -3.02
C GLN A 848 -35.90 9.80 -4.02
N HIS A 849 -36.78 8.87 -3.61
CA HIS A 849 -37.76 8.19 -4.47
C HIS A 849 -37.14 7.43 -5.65
N LEU A 850 -35.89 6.98 -5.52
CA LEU A 850 -35.17 6.21 -6.52
C LEU A 850 -35.05 4.75 -6.11
N ASN A 851 -35.00 3.85 -7.09
CA ASN A 851 -34.77 2.42 -6.84
C ASN A 851 -33.26 2.14 -6.68
N PRO A 852 -32.79 1.73 -5.48
CA PRO A 852 -31.36 1.53 -5.21
C PRO A 852 -30.69 0.51 -6.12
N PHE A 853 -31.42 -0.54 -6.51
CA PHE A 853 -30.88 -1.57 -7.39
C PHE A 853 -30.52 -0.98 -8.76
N THR A 854 -31.37 -0.11 -9.30
CA THR A 854 -31.19 0.48 -10.64
C THR A 854 -30.18 1.63 -10.69
N VAL A 855 -30.12 2.46 -9.65
CA VAL A 855 -29.25 3.64 -9.61
C VAL A 855 -27.85 3.28 -9.10
N GLU A 856 -27.75 2.29 -8.20
CA GLU A 856 -26.51 1.97 -7.50
C GLU A 856 -26.04 0.54 -7.72
N SER A 857 -26.78 -0.48 -7.26
CA SER A 857 -26.25 -1.85 -7.18
C SER A 857 -25.90 -2.44 -8.55
N LEU A 858 -26.80 -2.31 -9.53
CA LEU A 858 -26.60 -2.86 -10.88
C LEU A 858 -25.50 -2.11 -11.67
N PRO A 859 -25.50 -0.76 -11.74
CA PRO A 859 -24.39 -0.02 -12.36
C PRO A 859 -23.05 -0.34 -11.70
N THR A 860 -22.97 -0.30 -10.36
CA THR A 860 -21.72 -0.57 -9.63
C THR A 860 -21.21 -1.99 -9.89
N ALA A 861 -22.07 -3.02 -9.81
CA ALA A 861 -21.69 -4.39 -10.16
C ALA A 861 -21.22 -4.52 -11.62
N THR A 862 -21.93 -3.88 -12.57
CA THR A 862 -21.54 -3.89 -13.98
C THR A 862 -20.17 -3.25 -14.20
N ARG A 863 -19.88 -2.13 -13.52
CA ARG A 863 -18.57 -1.46 -13.59
C ARG A 863 -17.45 -2.35 -13.07
N ARG A 864 -17.63 -2.98 -11.90
CA ARG A 864 -16.65 -3.93 -11.34
C ARG A 864 -16.37 -5.06 -12.32
N LEU A 865 -17.43 -5.62 -12.91
CA LEU A 865 -17.29 -6.68 -13.89
C LEU A 865 -16.54 -6.22 -15.15
N LYS A 866 -16.86 -5.03 -15.68
CA LYS A 866 -16.16 -4.44 -16.83
C LYS A 866 -14.67 -4.22 -16.56
N GLN A 867 -14.30 -3.80 -15.33
CA GLN A 867 -12.91 -3.67 -14.90
C GLN A 867 -12.19 -5.01 -14.79
N GLN A 868 -12.87 -6.06 -14.32
CA GLN A 868 -12.33 -7.41 -14.26
C GLN A 868 -12.08 -7.97 -15.66
N VAL A 869 -13.04 -7.83 -16.57
CA VAL A 869 -12.91 -8.31 -17.96
C VAL A 869 -11.86 -7.52 -18.74
N GLY A 870 -11.74 -6.20 -18.49
CA GLY A 870 -10.70 -5.36 -19.11
C GLY A 870 -9.26 -5.76 -18.76
N ARG A 871 -9.06 -6.74 -17.87
CA ARG A 871 -7.73 -7.29 -17.53
C ARG A 871 -7.34 -8.49 -18.36
N LEU A 872 -8.33 -9.20 -18.92
CA LEU A 872 -8.11 -10.38 -19.75
C LEU A 872 -7.60 -9.98 -21.14
N ILE A 873 -8.21 -8.96 -21.75
CA ILE A 873 -7.84 -8.47 -23.09
C ILE A 873 -7.49 -6.97 -22.99
N ARG A 874 -6.21 -6.63 -23.17
CA ARG A 874 -5.68 -5.26 -23.09
C ARG A 874 -5.06 -4.80 -24.39
N THR A 875 -4.38 -5.71 -25.07
CA THR A 875 -3.67 -5.50 -26.32
C THR A 875 -4.34 -6.27 -27.45
N PRO A 876 -4.05 -5.91 -28.71
CA PRO A 876 -4.54 -6.68 -29.84
C PRO A 876 -4.06 -8.14 -29.88
N GLU A 877 -2.95 -8.47 -29.21
CA GLU A 877 -2.35 -9.81 -29.25
C GLU A 877 -2.90 -10.72 -28.14
N ASP A 878 -3.59 -10.17 -27.14
CA ASP A 878 -4.19 -10.95 -26.06
C ASP A 878 -5.31 -11.85 -26.56
N ARG A 879 -5.34 -13.08 -26.02
CA ARG A 879 -6.43 -14.05 -26.17
C ARG A 879 -6.73 -14.72 -24.84
N GLY A 880 -7.99 -15.03 -24.59
CA GLY A 880 -8.37 -15.71 -23.37
C GLY A 880 -9.84 -16.06 -23.28
N VAL A 881 -10.20 -16.73 -22.18
CA VAL A 881 -11.56 -17.18 -21.89
C VAL A 881 -12.06 -16.50 -20.62
N LEU A 882 -13.30 -16.03 -20.68
CA LEU A 882 -14.06 -15.58 -19.52
C LEU A 882 -15.14 -16.62 -19.20
N LEU A 883 -15.07 -17.24 -18.04
CA LEU A 883 -16.03 -18.24 -17.59
C LEU A 883 -16.86 -17.70 -16.42
N PHE A 884 -18.16 -17.65 -16.60
CA PHE A 884 -19.13 -17.38 -15.52
C PHE A 884 -19.64 -18.70 -14.94
N LEU A 885 -19.48 -18.88 -13.63
CA LEU A 885 -20.13 -19.98 -12.88
C LEU A 885 -21.41 -19.52 -12.17
N ASP A 886 -21.93 -18.35 -12.55
CA ASP A 886 -23.17 -17.78 -12.03
C ASP A 886 -24.18 -17.61 -13.17
N SER A 887 -25.11 -18.57 -13.27
CA SER A 887 -26.11 -18.64 -14.34
C SER A 887 -27.04 -17.42 -14.40
N ARG A 888 -27.08 -16.59 -13.35
CA ARG A 888 -27.89 -15.35 -13.33
C ARG A 888 -27.49 -14.37 -14.42
N ILE A 889 -26.25 -14.42 -14.93
CA ILE A 889 -25.81 -13.60 -16.06
C ILE A 889 -26.62 -13.88 -17.33
N ALA A 890 -27.06 -15.12 -17.54
CA ALA A 890 -27.84 -15.55 -18.70
C ALA A 890 -29.36 -15.55 -18.41
N ASN A 891 -29.74 -16.00 -17.21
CA ASN A 891 -31.12 -16.37 -16.89
C ASN A 891 -31.97 -15.24 -16.27
N THR A 892 -31.37 -14.08 -16.00
CA THR A 892 -32.10 -12.92 -15.45
C THR A 892 -32.06 -11.72 -16.40
N ARG A 893 -33.12 -10.89 -16.36
CA ARG A 893 -33.18 -9.65 -17.17
C ARG A 893 -32.02 -8.72 -16.87
N TYR A 894 -31.67 -8.54 -15.59
CA TYR A 894 -30.56 -7.68 -15.19
C TYR A 894 -29.20 -8.28 -15.58
N GLY A 895 -29.06 -9.60 -15.59
CA GLY A 895 -27.84 -10.28 -16.05
C GLY A 895 -27.61 -10.08 -17.54
N GLN A 896 -28.65 -10.26 -18.35
CA GLN A 896 -28.59 -9.99 -19.79
C GLN A 896 -28.31 -8.51 -20.08
N GLN A 897 -28.85 -7.61 -19.27
CA GLN A 897 -28.56 -6.18 -19.34
C GLN A 897 -27.09 -5.89 -19.00
N MET A 898 -26.59 -6.43 -17.89
CA MET A 898 -25.19 -6.34 -17.49
C MET A 898 -24.28 -6.85 -18.61
N TYR A 899 -24.60 -8.00 -19.20
CA TYR A 899 -23.81 -8.59 -20.28
C TYR A 899 -23.68 -7.68 -21.52
N ARG A 900 -24.80 -7.09 -21.96
CA ARG A 900 -24.81 -6.14 -23.08
C ARG A 900 -23.89 -4.96 -22.83
N GLU A 901 -23.87 -4.43 -21.60
CA GLU A 901 -23.03 -3.30 -21.20
C GLU A 901 -21.53 -3.62 -21.16
N LEU A 902 -21.16 -4.89 -20.98
CA LEU A 902 -19.76 -5.31 -21.05
C LEU A 902 -19.21 -5.23 -22.48
N GLY A 903 -20.08 -5.25 -23.50
CA GLY A 903 -19.69 -5.20 -24.91
C GLY A 903 -18.84 -6.40 -25.33
N LEU A 904 -19.18 -7.59 -24.82
CA LEU A 904 -18.46 -8.84 -25.09
C LEU A 904 -19.08 -9.63 -26.25
N PRO A 905 -18.34 -10.58 -26.85
CA PRO A 905 -18.88 -11.51 -27.84
C PRO A 905 -20.08 -12.30 -27.31
N LYS A 906 -20.80 -13.01 -28.17
CA LYS A 906 -21.87 -13.90 -27.69
C LYS A 906 -21.29 -14.97 -26.76
N TYR A 907 -21.95 -15.21 -25.63
CA TYR A 907 -21.57 -16.29 -24.73
C TYR A 907 -22.14 -17.63 -25.20
N GLN A 908 -21.47 -18.71 -24.81
CA GLN A 908 -21.95 -20.08 -24.96
C GLN A 908 -22.36 -20.63 -23.60
N VAL A 909 -23.48 -21.36 -23.54
CA VAL A 909 -24.02 -21.93 -22.32
C VAL A 909 -23.74 -23.41 -22.26
N PHE A 910 -23.30 -23.91 -21.10
CA PHE A 910 -22.95 -25.31 -20.90
C PHE A 910 -23.70 -25.90 -19.70
N ASN A 911 -24.18 -27.13 -19.87
CA ASN A 911 -24.94 -27.88 -18.88
C ASN A 911 -24.12 -28.97 -18.17
N SER A 912 -22.81 -29.06 -18.41
CA SER A 912 -21.91 -29.99 -17.73
C SER A 912 -20.48 -29.47 -17.66
N ASN A 913 -19.74 -29.86 -16.62
CA ASN A 913 -18.31 -29.54 -16.48
C ASN A 913 -17.48 -30.10 -17.64
N ALA A 914 -17.78 -31.32 -18.10
CA ALA A 914 -17.05 -31.99 -19.18
C ALA A 914 -17.07 -31.18 -20.49
N ALA A 915 -18.22 -30.60 -20.84
CA ALA A 915 -18.36 -29.76 -22.03
C ALA A 915 -17.53 -28.46 -21.92
N ILE A 916 -17.50 -27.83 -20.73
CA ILE A 916 -16.67 -26.65 -20.47
C ILE A 916 -15.18 -26.99 -20.64
N VAL A 917 -14.73 -28.08 -20.02
CA VAL A 917 -13.33 -28.54 -20.09
C VAL A 917 -12.91 -28.82 -21.53
N GLN A 918 -13.77 -29.46 -22.32
CA GLN A 918 -13.49 -29.74 -23.73
C GLN A 918 -13.31 -28.46 -24.54
N GLN A 919 -14.17 -27.46 -24.35
CA GLN A 919 -14.09 -26.18 -25.06
C GLN A 919 -12.89 -25.33 -24.62
N LEU A 920 -12.53 -25.37 -23.34
CA LEU A 920 -11.31 -24.71 -22.85
C LEU A 920 -10.07 -25.29 -23.53
N LYS A 921 -9.95 -26.62 -23.64
CA LYS A 921 -8.82 -27.29 -24.31
C LYS A 921 -8.71 -26.98 -25.80
N MET A 922 -9.82 -26.71 -26.49
CA MET A 922 -9.78 -26.39 -27.92
C MET A 922 -9.34 -24.95 -28.20
N PHE A 923 -9.56 -24.03 -27.25
CA PHE A 923 -9.31 -22.60 -27.47
C PHE A 923 -7.99 -22.10 -26.87
N LEU A 924 -7.57 -22.61 -25.70
CA LEU A 924 -6.39 -22.15 -24.93
C LEU A 924 -5.12 -22.94 -25.22
#